data_AF-A0A815A1A2-F1
#
_entry.id   AF-A0A815A1A2-F1
#
_cell.length_a   1.000
_cell.length_b   1.000
_cell.length_c   1.000
_cell.angle_alpha   90.00
_cell.angle_beta   90.00
_cell.angle_gamma   90.00
#
_symmetry.space_group_name_H-M   'P 1'
#
loop_
_entity.id
_entity.type
_entity.pdbx_description
1 polymer ?
#
loop_
_entity_poly.entity_id
_entity_poly.type
_entity_poly.pdbx_seq_one_letter_code
_entity_poly.pdbx_strand_id
1 'polypeptide(L)'
;IINYRTDESLQWLLVNGIQAQEGRVVGRMQLYSVERKVSQPIEGHAAAFTQFKLEPNKKTSKLFSFAVRRPQGGKLHIIEVGTPAPDNQAFQKKVIDVQFPAEAPNDFPVAMQTSAKHGVIFLVTKYGYVHMFDIENGTLIYMNRISAETMFVTAPYEPTSGIIAVNRKGQVLSVSVDEETVVSYIQNTLGNAELAYNIAARCNLPGADQLFLERFSQLFQSGNYDEAAKVAATAPRGILRTQQTILQFQTVPSQPNQPSPLLQYFGILLETSKLNKEESIELCKPVVGQGNKQLLEKWLKEDKLECSEQLGDLVKSIDSTVALSVYLRANIPMKVIQCFTETGQYQKIVLYAKKVNYQPDYIYLLRSIMRIDPDQGVQFAPLLVQDSEPLADLTQVVDVFVEQNLTQQCTAFLLDTLKNNREDQGHLQTRLLEMNLMQAPQVADAILGDNMFTHYDRPHIAKLCENAGLLQRALEHYTDIDDIKRVVVQTHLLNPEWLVNYFGRLSVDDCLECLKAMLQANIHQNLQVVVQIETKYHEQLGTEKFIDLFESFNSYEESAIDMDALHIEKEDPLLTPNVRSQSSPIIVCHGDLIAQETDVIVVCSSSKYLFKSICQAGGDSVSTSYNQQISGSPNAPIIIVEPAGKIASKKIYFLPWKTNSDQSILCKSIEDFVSLALEKAIDHKYRSIAFPAIGCGGFKCSIQLISRTMVRTVYSKLKTYQMSVSFVIQPDKKDIYDEFKKHIDELQPPPSSIILKTIATKLGKGMIEVEMGDITKQKVDVIVGSSSSGILREIIIKAAGKESRMAYDIELKSHPNSVLIAIPSGSLPCKQIFFVKWEPNDNEEILQQSLIDLISTVVQNVISHNFTSVAFPAIGCGKHACSVDIVVKTMVHEMKKHLIQRKLSWTVKFVVNDNQENVYDEFCKQVLTTEDGFHEATIYQLPVTWEKSAEHKTRFTLSTKVHEYQTIASNFDQAMKGKYTDIIKIERIQNERWYMQYLAHTKDFRKRLNMDTEKRLYHGCPEQAANTIIEDCFNRSYAGVNGTVYGVGVYFSSDATYSHGYTKPNANGERCMFLSRVLVGKTTKGNNKMKTRPLGFDSTTDEKHIFVTYHDAQAFAEYLITYK
;
A
#
# COMPACT_ATOMS: atom_id res chain seq x y z
N ILE A 1 -40.00 -30.10 -6.31
CA ILE A 1 -39.63 -28.69 -6.62
C ILE A 1 -38.15 -28.68 -7.00
N ILE A 2 -37.77 -27.97 -8.06
CA ILE A 2 -36.38 -27.92 -8.55
C ILE A 2 -35.78 -26.52 -8.53
N ASN A 3 -36.61 -25.47 -8.47
CA ASN A 3 -36.13 -24.10 -8.42
C ASN A 3 -37.14 -23.19 -7.72
N TYR A 4 -36.62 -22.12 -7.11
CA TYR A 4 -37.38 -21.00 -6.57
C TYR A 4 -36.68 -19.71 -6.96
N ARG A 5 -37.41 -18.74 -7.53
CA ARG A 5 -36.85 -17.47 -7.99
C ARG A 5 -37.74 -16.31 -7.60
N THR A 6 -37.13 -15.14 -7.49
CA THR A 6 -37.83 -13.88 -7.27
C THR A 6 -37.33 -12.84 -8.25
N ASP A 7 -38.12 -11.81 -8.50
CA ASP A 7 -37.59 -10.57 -9.06
C ASP A 7 -36.77 -9.81 -8.00
N GLU A 8 -36.01 -8.80 -8.42
CA GLU A 8 -35.17 -7.99 -7.52
C GLU A 8 -35.98 -7.25 -6.44
N SER A 9 -37.24 -6.90 -6.72
CA SER A 9 -38.09 -6.20 -5.74
C SER A 9 -38.88 -7.12 -4.82
N LEU A 10 -38.69 -8.45 -4.95
CA LEU A 10 -39.41 -9.48 -4.20
C LEU A 10 -40.95 -9.35 -4.30
N GLN A 11 -41.45 -8.75 -5.37
CA GLN A 11 -42.89 -8.59 -5.63
C GLN A 11 -43.46 -9.74 -6.46
N TRP A 12 -42.60 -10.47 -7.16
CA TRP A 12 -42.94 -11.64 -7.96
C TRP A 12 -42.13 -12.83 -7.48
N LEU A 13 -42.84 -13.89 -7.08
CA LEU A 13 -42.25 -15.13 -6.60
C LEU A 13 -42.59 -16.26 -7.57
N LEU A 14 -41.62 -17.13 -7.84
CA LEU A 14 -41.78 -18.26 -8.74
C LEU A 14 -41.32 -19.53 -8.04
N VAL A 15 -42.23 -20.51 -7.93
CA VAL A 15 -41.88 -21.89 -7.58
C VAL A 15 -41.93 -22.73 -8.85
N ASN A 16 -40.89 -23.51 -9.12
CA ASN A 16 -40.82 -24.40 -10.28
C ASN A 16 -40.60 -25.86 -9.87
N GLY A 17 -41.43 -26.75 -10.38
CA GLY A 17 -41.35 -28.19 -10.19
C GLY A 17 -41.44 -28.94 -11.51
N ILE A 18 -40.98 -30.18 -11.52
CA ILE A 18 -41.11 -31.08 -12.66
C ILE A 18 -41.77 -32.38 -12.22
N GLN A 19 -42.52 -32.99 -13.13
CA GLN A 19 -43.20 -34.27 -12.94
C GLN A 19 -43.00 -35.14 -14.18
N ALA A 20 -42.76 -36.44 -13.98
CA ALA A 20 -42.79 -37.40 -15.08
C ALA A 20 -44.24 -37.73 -15.44
N GLN A 21 -44.60 -37.58 -16.72
CA GLN A 21 -45.93 -37.90 -17.24
C GLN A 21 -45.74 -38.45 -18.66
N GLU A 22 -46.32 -39.61 -18.99
CA GLU A 22 -46.29 -40.19 -20.34
C GLU A 22 -44.88 -40.28 -20.96
N GLY A 23 -43.88 -40.66 -20.16
CA GLY A 23 -42.49 -40.79 -20.63
C GLY A 23 -41.74 -39.46 -20.87
N ARG A 24 -42.38 -38.31 -20.66
CA ARG A 24 -41.76 -36.97 -20.71
C ARG A 24 -41.70 -36.32 -19.34
N VAL A 25 -40.84 -35.32 -19.23
CA VAL A 25 -40.79 -34.43 -18.06
C VAL A 25 -41.67 -33.22 -18.36
N VAL A 26 -42.69 -33.00 -17.53
CA VAL A 26 -43.58 -31.83 -17.60
C VAL A 26 -43.17 -30.83 -16.53
N GLY A 27 -42.92 -29.59 -16.93
CA GLY A 27 -42.61 -28.49 -16.03
C GLY A 27 -43.87 -27.78 -15.52
N ARG A 28 -43.93 -27.52 -14.22
CA ARG A 28 -45.04 -26.87 -13.53
C ARG A 28 -44.50 -25.72 -12.71
N MET A 29 -44.91 -24.51 -13.05
CA MET A 29 -44.54 -23.29 -12.36
C MET A 29 -45.76 -22.65 -11.70
N GLN A 30 -45.54 -22.05 -10.54
CA GLN A 30 -46.49 -21.18 -9.86
C GLN A 30 -45.86 -19.79 -9.78
N LEU A 31 -46.41 -18.84 -10.53
CA LEU A 31 -46.02 -17.43 -10.47
C LEU A 31 -46.98 -16.72 -9.50
N TYR A 32 -46.45 -16.10 -8.46
CA TYR A 32 -47.22 -15.39 -7.43
C TYR A 32 -46.87 -13.91 -7.43
N SER A 33 -47.90 -13.06 -7.38
CA SER A 33 -47.77 -11.62 -7.17
C SER A 33 -48.02 -11.30 -5.70
N VAL A 34 -47.03 -10.71 -5.03
CA VAL A 34 -47.12 -10.30 -3.63
C VAL A 34 -48.14 -9.17 -3.45
N GLU A 35 -48.08 -8.16 -4.33
CA GLU A 35 -49.00 -7.02 -4.32
C GLU A 35 -50.45 -7.45 -4.52
N ARG A 36 -50.71 -8.27 -5.55
CA ARG A 36 -52.08 -8.70 -5.90
C ARG A 36 -52.56 -9.89 -5.08
N LYS A 37 -51.67 -10.57 -4.34
CA LYS A 37 -51.92 -11.80 -3.57
C LYS A 37 -52.55 -12.94 -4.38
N VAL A 38 -52.21 -13.06 -5.66
CA VAL A 38 -52.74 -14.09 -6.57
C VAL A 38 -51.62 -14.96 -7.14
N SER A 39 -51.92 -16.24 -7.35
CA SER A 39 -51.06 -17.20 -8.04
C SER A 39 -51.61 -17.56 -9.41
N GLN A 40 -50.72 -17.70 -10.39
CA GLN A 40 -51.01 -18.20 -11.73
C GLN A 40 -50.20 -19.48 -11.99
N PRO A 41 -50.85 -20.61 -12.29
CA PRO A 41 -50.15 -21.81 -12.73
C PRO A 41 -49.72 -21.66 -14.20
N ILE A 42 -48.46 -22.02 -14.49
CA ILE A 42 -47.86 -21.93 -15.82
C ILE A 42 -47.14 -23.25 -16.12
N GLU A 43 -47.33 -23.83 -17.30
CA GLU A 43 -46.49 -24.95 -17.75
C GLU A 43 -45.16 -24.41 -18.29
N GLY A 44 -44.05 -24.73 -17.61
CA GLY A 44 -42.72 -24.34 -18.03
C GLY A 44 -41.62 -25.05 -17.24
N HIS A 45 -40.48 -25.24 -17.87
CA HIS A 45 -39.38 -26.04 -17.34
C HIS A 45 -38.29 -25.19 -16.68
N ALA A 46 -37.99 -24.03 -17.25
CA ALA A 46 -36.97 -23.11 -16.73
C ALA A 46 -37.43 -21.66 -16.94
N ALA A 47 -37.09 -20.78 -16.00
CA ALA A 47 -37.49 -19.38 -16.06
C ALA A 47 -36.51 -18.47 -15.32
N ALA A 48 -36.56 -17.18 -15.63
CA ALA A 48 -35.78 -16.13 -14.99
C ALA A 48 -36.55 -14.79 -15.02
N PHE A 49 -36.26 -13.92 -14.06
CA PHE A 49 -36.68 -12.53 -14.07
C PHE A 49 -35.50 -11.65 -14.52
N THR A 50 -35.80 -10.58 -15.23
CA THR A 50 -34.80 -9.58 -15.61
C THR A 50 -35.43 -8.20 -15.65
N GLN A 51 -34.65 -7.19 -15.29
CA GLN A 51 -34.99 -5.81 -15.63
C GLN A 51 -34.48 -5.53 -17.04
N PHE A 52 -35.30 -4.83 -17.85
CA PHE A 52 -34.93 -4.46 -19.20
C PHE A 52 -35.51 -3.09 -19.54
N LYS A 53 -34.69 -2.16 -20.04
CA LYS A 53 -35.15 -0.85 -20.49
C LYS A 53 -35.39 -0.89 -22.00
N LEU A 54 -36.65 -0.84 -22.40
CA LEU A 54 -37.04 -0.69 -23.80
C LEU A 54 -36.80 0.76 -24.23
N GLU A 55 -36.27 1.02 -25.41
CA GLU A 55 -36.29 2.37 -25.99
C GLU A 55 -37.70 2.61 -26.59
N PRO A 56 -38.43 3.70 -26.25
CA PRO A 56 -38.01 4.99 -25.67
C PRO A 56 -38.29 5.16 -24.16
N ASN A 57 -38.51 4.07 -23.41
CA ASN A 57 -38.94 4.16 -22.01
C ASN A 57 -37.89 4.83 -21.12
N LYS A 58 -38.35 5.61 -20.15
CA LYS A 58 -37.47 6.23 -19.13
C LYS A 58 -37.07 5.24 -18.03
N LYS A 59 -37.99 4.35 -17.64
CA LYS A 59 -37.80 3.38 -16.56
C LYS A 59 -37.67 1.95 -17.09
N THR A 60 -37.05 1.07 -16.32
CA THR A 60 -36.94 -0.37 -16.64
C THR A 60 -38.30 -1.06 -16.50
N SER A 61 -38.57 -1.98 -17.42
CA SER A 61 -39.66 -2.95 -17.35
C SER A 61 -39.19 -4.20 -16.63
N LYS A 62 -40.09 -4.82 -15.85
CA LYS A 62 -39.84 -6.09 -15.18
C LYS A 62 -40.31 -7.22 -16.09
N LEU A 63 -39.37 -7.99 -16.62
CA LEU A 63 -39.68 -9.09 -17.52
C LEU A 63 -39.58 -10.43 -16.79
N PHE A 64 -40.52 -11.31 -17.12
CA PHE A 64 -40.54 -12.72 -16.75
C PHE A 64 -40.38 -13.54 -18.03
N SER A 65 -39.28 -14.28 -18.09
CA SER A 65 -38.96 -15.15 -19.22
C SER A 65 -39.06 -16.60 -18.78
N PHE A 66 -39.73 -17.44 -19.58
CA PHE A 66 -39.80 -18.88 -19.30
C PHE A 66 -39.79 -19.73 -20.56
N ALA A 67 -39.15 -20.89 -20.49
CA ALA A 67 -39.04 -21.85 -21.57
C ALA A 67 -39.73 -23.17 -21.21
N VAL A 68 -40.37 -23.78 -22.20
CA VAL A 68 -41.12 -25.03 -22.06
C VAL A 68 -40.88 -25.92 -23.28
N ARG A 69 -40.81 -27.24 -23.08
CA ARG A 69 -40.91 -28.23 -24.17
C ARG A 69 -42.21 -29.02 -24.07
N ARG A 70 -43.11 -28.78 -25.03
CA ARG A 70 -44.37 -29.50 -25.22
C ARG A 70 -44.26 -30.50 -26.37
N PRO A 71 -45.26 -31.38 -26.57
CA PRO A 71 -45.29 -32.27 -27.72
C PRO A 71 -45.32 -31.51 -29.05
N GLN A 72 -45.90 -30.30 -29.05
CA GLN A 72 -45.91 -29.40 -30.21
C GLN A 72 -44.58 -28.63 -30.43
N GLY A 73 -43.57 -28.83 -29.58
CA GLY A 73 -42.26 -28.20 -29.70
C GLY A 73 -41.82 -27.40 -28.47
N GLY A 74 -40.63 -26.81 -28.59
CA GLY A 74 -40.04 -25.91 -27.61
C GLY A 74 -40.51 -24.48 -27.79
N LYS A 75 -40.90 -23.79 -26.70
CA LYS A 75 -41.24 -22.36 -26.74
C LYS A 75 -40.52 -21.59 -25.63
N LEU A 76 -40.07 -20.38 -25.95
CA LEU A 76 -39.59 -19.36 -25.04
C LEU A 76 -40.60 -18.20 -25.02
N HIS A 77 -41.05 -17.84 -23.84
CA HIS A 77 -41.95 -16.71 -23.62
C HIS A 77 -41.21 -15.60 -22.89
N ILE A 78 -41.38 -14.37 -23.33
CA ILE A 78 -40.86 -13.16 -22.67
C ILE A 78 -42.06 -12.23 -22.47
N ILE A 79 -42.42 -11.95 -21.22
CA ILE A 79 -43.57 -11.11 -20.87
C ILE A 79 -43.19 -10.08 -19.81
N GLU A 80 -43.82 -8.92 -19.85
CA GLU A 80 -43.76 -7.97 -18.73
C GLU A 80 -44.74 -8.37 -17.63
N VAL A 81 -44.28 -8.27 -16.38
CA VAL A 81 -45.06 -8.61 -15.19
C VAL A 81 -45.33 -7.37 -14.34
N GLY A 82 -46.59 -7.19 -13.95
CA GLY A 82 -47.05 -6.01 -13.23
C GLY A 82 -47.63 -4.94 -14.15
N THR A 83 -47.86 -3.76 -13.58
CA THR A 83 -48.33 -2.61 -14.34
C THR A 83 -47.10 -1.83 -14.82
N PRO A 84 -47.01 -1.48 -16.13
CA PRO A 84 -45.95 -0.61 -16.62
C PRO A 84 -45.89 0.70 -15.83
N ALA A 85 -44.69 1.27 -15.70
CA ALA A 85 -44.54 2.56 -15.03
C ALA A 85 -45.32 3.67 -15.77
N PRO A 86 -45.75 4.74 -15.08
CA PRO A 86 -46.30 5.91 -15.75
C PRO A 86 -45.30 6.42 -16.79
N ASP A 87 -45.78 6.74 -17.99
CA ASP A 87 -44.99 7.15 -19.17
C ASP A 87 -44.13 6.07 -19.85
N ASN A 88 -44.19 4.80 -19.41
CA ASN A 88 -43.57 3.68 -20.11
C ASN A 88 -44.54 3.03 -21.11
N GLN A 89 -44.05 2.72 -22.31
CA GLN A 89 -44.69 1.79 -23.23
C GLN A 89 -44.58 0.35 -22.69
N ALA A 90 -45.68 -0.39 -22.72
CA ALA A 90 -45.71 -1.78 -22.30
C ALA A 90 -44.88 -2.67 -23.24
N PHE A 91 -44.13 -3.62 -22.67
CA PHE A 91 -43.37 -4.60 -23.43
C PHE A 91 -44.31 -5.57 -24.16
N GLN A 92 -44.14 -5.68 -25.48
CA GLN A 92 -44.93 -6.62 -26.27
C GLN A 92 -44.49 -8.06 -26.00
N LYS A 93 -45.42 -8.89 -25.53
CA LYS A 93 -45.19 -10.33 -25.29
C LYS A 93 -44.55 -10.99 -26.51
N LYS A 94 -43.41 -11.67 -26.30
CA LYS A 94 -42.74 -12.47 -27.32
C LYS A 94 -42.94 -13.95 -27.06
N VAL A 95 -43.12 -14.72 -28.15
CA VAL A 95 -43.23 -16.18 -28.14
C VAL A 95 -42.34 -16.71 -29.25
N ILE A 96 -41.26 -17.37 -28.87
CA ILE A 96 -40.20 -17.81 -29.78
C ILE A 96 -40.10 -19.33 -29.76
N ASP A 97 -39.82 -19.93 -30.92
CA ASP A 97 -39.50 -21.35 -31.01
C ASP A 97 -38.10 -21.66 -30.48
N VAL A 98 -38.02 -22.60 -29.53
CA VAL A 98 -36.73 -23.14 -29.05
C VAL A 98 -36.44 -24.39 -29.84
N GLN A 99 -35.36 -24.35 -30.63
CA GLN A 99 -34.94 -25.47 -31.45
C GLN A 99 -34.33 -26.57 -30.58
N PHE A 100 -34.66 -27.82 -30.89
CA PHE A 100 -34.05 -29.00 -30.30
C PHE A 100 -33.58 -29.92 -31.43
N PRO A 101 -32.31 -30.33 -31.47
CA PRO A 101 -31.81 -31.25 -32.49
C PRO A 101 -32.59 -32.57 -32.52
N ALA A 102 -32.73 -33.17 -33.71
CA ALA A 102 -33.46 -34.43 -33.89
C ALA A 102 -32.87 -35.60 -33.07
N GLU A 103 -31.56 -35.57 -32.86
CA GLU A 103 -30.79 -36.48 -31.99
C GLU A 103 -31.10 -36.34 -30.48
N ALA A 104 -31.82 -35.28 -30.08
CA ALA A 104 -32.15 -34.96 -28.69
C ALA A 104 -33.69 -34.95 -28.44
N PRO A 105 -34.42 -36.05 -28.70
CA PRO A 105 -35.89 -36.08 -28.64
C PRO A 105 -36.45 -35.90 -27.22
N ASN A 106 -35.68 -36.31 -26.20
CA ASN A 106 -36.06 -36.24 -24.78
C ASN A 106 -35.37 -35.10 -24.01
N ASP A 107 -34.67 -34.21 -24.71
CA ASP A 107 -34.04 -33.04 -24.10
C ASP A 107 -35.10 -32.01 -23.67
N PHE A 108 -34.80 -31.13 -22.73
CA PHE A 108 -35.71 -30.06 -22.33
C PHE A 108 -34.95 -28.97 -21.57
N PRO A 109 -35.50 -27.75 -21.43
CA PRO A 109 -34.84 -26.70 -20.67
C PRO A 109 -34.68 -27.07 -19.20
N VAL A 110 -33.49 -26.88 -18.61
CA VAL A 110 -33.21 -27.19 -17.20
C VAL A 110 -32.94 -25.93 -16.40
N ALA A 111 -32.22 -24.98 -16.98
CA ALA A 111 -31.91 -23.72 -16.32
C ALA A 111 -31.98 -22.55 -17.29
N MET A 112 -32.31 -21.38 -16.75
CA MET A 112 -32.32 -20.12 -17.48
C MET A 112 -31.64 -19.06 -16.61
N GLN A 113 -30.79 -18.24 -17.21
CA GLN A 113 -30.23 -17.03 -16.62
C GLN A 113 -30.33 -15.89 -17.64
N THR A 114 -30.31 -14.67 -17.16
CA THR A 114 -30.39 -13.47 -18.01
C THR A 114 -29.22 -12.55 -17.70
N SER A 115 -28.69 -11.91 -18.73
CA SER A 115 -27.72 -10.83 -18.61
C SER A 115 -28.43 -9.51 -18.85
N ALA A 116 -28.68 -8.76 -17.78
CA ALA A 116 -29.21 -7.40 -17.90
C ALA A 116 -28.21 -6.48 -18.62
N LYS A 117 -26.89 -6.69 -18.42
CA LYS A 117 -25.81 -5.94 -19.07
C LYS A 117 -25.87 -6.03 -20.61
N HIS A 118 -26.07 -7.24 -21.13
CA HIS A 118 -26.03 -7.49 -22.58
C HIS A 118 -27.44 -7.61 -23.21
N GLY A 119 -28.49 -7.59 -22.40
CA GLY A 119 -29.86 -7.81 -22.88
C GLY A 119 -30.07 -9.21 -23.48
N VAL A 120 -29.46 -10.27 -22.93
CA VAL A 120 -29.56 -11.65 -23.46
C VAL A 120 -30.06 -12.67 -22.43
N ILE A 121 -30.64 -13.77 -22.92
CA ILE A 121 -31.10 -14.92 -22.15
C ILE A 121 -30.22 -16.12 -22.45
N PHE A 122 -29.62 -16.71 -21.42
CA PHE A 122 -28.94 -18.01 -21.48
C PHE A 122 -29.92 -19.12 -21.09
N LEU A 123 -30.16 -20.07 -21.98
CA LEU A 123 -31.02 -21.22 -21.75
C LEU A 123 -30.21 -22.51 -21.86
N VAL A 124 -30.13 -23.25 -20.76
CA VAL A 124 -29.42 -24.53 -20.67
C VAL A 124 -30.42 -25.67 -20.77
N THR A 125 -30.12 -26.67 -21.59
CA THR A 125 -30.92 -27.89 -21.72
C THR A 125 -30.32 -29.07 -20.94
N LYS A 126 -31.12 -30.13 -20.74
CA LYS A 126 -30.71 -31.34 -20.02
C LYS A 126 -29.54 -32.05 -20.69
N TYR A 127 -29.46 -32.02 -22.02
CA TYR A 127 -28.41 -32.69 -22.79
C TYR A 127 -27.16 -31.82 -22.97
N GLY A 128 -27.11 -30.66 -22.32
CA GLY A 128 -25.94 -29.79 -22.25
C GLY A 128 -25.83 -28.80 -23.41
N TYR A 129 -26.93 -28.52 -24.11
CA TYR A 129 -26.98 -27.40 -25.05
C TYR A 129 -27.17 -26.08 -24.30
N VAL A 130 -26.53 -25.04 -24.81
CA VAL A 130 -26.78 -23.66 -24.41
C VAL A 130 -27.32 -22.90 -25.61
N HIS A 131 -28.45 -22.23 -25.39
CA HIS A 131 -29.00 -21.24 -26.31
C HIS A 131 -28.80 -19.85 -25.72
N MET A 132 -28.49 -18.88 -26.58
CA MET A 132 -28.41 -17.47 -26.25
C MET A 132 -29.42 -16.71 -27.10
N PHE A 133 -30.38 -16.03 -26.47
CA PHE A 133 -31.42 -15.24 -27.16
C PHE A 133 -31.31 -13.76 -26.81
N ASP A 134 -31.64 -12.87 -27.75
CA ASP A 134 -31.89 -11.46 -27.45
C ASP A 134 -33.19 -11.30 -26.65
N ILE A 135 -33.19 -10.46 -25.61
CA ILE A 135 -34.37 -10.24 -24.76
C ILE A 135 -35.45 -9.44 -25.49
N GLU A 136 -35.07 -8.48 -26.32
CA GLU A 136 -36.00 -7.52 -26.91
C GLU A 136 -36.88 -8.15 -27.98
N ASN A 137 -36.25 -8.82 -28.95
CA ASN A 137 -36.95 -9.43 -30.08
C ASN A 137 -37.05 -10.95 -29.97
N GLY A 138 -36.30 -11.58 -29.07
CA GLY A 138 -36.30 -13.03 -28.90
C GLY A 138 -35.47 -13.78 -29.94
N THR A 139 -34.67 -13.09 -30.74
CA THR A 139 -33.85 -13.70 -31.79
C THR A 139 -32.82 -14.65 -31.19
N LEU A 140 -32.70 -15.87 -31.72
CA LEU A 140 -31.64 -16.80 -31.35
C LEU A 140 -30.30 -16.28 -31.88
N ILE A 141 -29.37 -15.99 -30.96
CA ILE A 141 -28.03 -15.51 -31.29
C ILE A 141 -27.07 -16.69 -31.42
N TYR A 142 -27.06 -17.61 -30.46
CA TYR A 142 -26.09 -18.71 -30.47
C TYR A 142 -26.71 -20.00 -29.93
N MET A 143 -26.32 -21.13 -30.50
CA MET A 143 -26.69 -22.47 -30.04
C MET A 143 -25.50 -23.41 -30.18
N ASN A 144 -25.09 -24.05 -29.10
CA ASN A 144 -24.09 -25.12 -29.17
C ASN A 144 -24.20 -26.08 -27.97
N ARG A 145 -23.70 -27.32 -28.16
CA ARG A 145 -23.56 -28.29 -27.07
C ARG A 145 -22.23 -28.09 -26.38
N ILE A 146 -22.26 -27.65 -25.12
CA ILE A 146 -21.05 -27.38 -24.33
C ILE A 146 -20.74 -28.49 -23.31
N SER A 147 -21.69 -29.40 -23.08
CA SER A 147 -21.49 -30.51 -22.17
C SER A 147 -22.15 -31.79 -22.69
N ALA A 148 -21.44 -32.91 -22.57
CA ALA A 148 -22.03 -34.22 -22.82
C ALA A 148 -22.97 -34.66 -21.68
N GLU A 149 -22.73 -34.12 -20.47
CA GLU A 149 -23.45 -34.45 -19.24
C GLU A 149 -24.44 -33.35 -18.85
N THR A 150 -25.46 -33.73 -18.09
CA THR A 150 -26.42 -32.75 -17.57
C THR A 150 -25.74 -31.77 -16.61
N MET A 151 -25.88 -30.48 -16.92
CA MET A 151 -25.61 -29.37 -16.02
C MET A 151 -26.74 -29.29 -14.99
N PHE A 152 -26.50 -29.80 -13.78
CA PHE A 152 -27.57 -30.01 -12.79
C PHE A 152 -27.76 -28.82 -11.84
N VAL A 153 -26.77 -27.94 -11.75
CA VAL A 153 -26.84 -26.69 -10.99
C VAL A 153 -26.24 -25.56 -11.82
N THR A 154 -26.88 -24.40 -11.78
CA THR A 154 -26.38 -23.18 -12.43
C THR A 154 -26.59 -21.98 -11.52
N ALA A 155 -25.76 -20.96 -11.73
CA ALA A 155 -25.86 -19.65 -11.08
C ALA A 155 -25.56 -18.55 -12.12
N PRO A 156 -26.01 -17.30 -11.89
CA PRO A 156 -25.47 -16.18 -12.63
C PRO A 156 -23.96 -16.08 -12.37
N TYR A 157 -23.18 -15.79 -13.41
CA TYR A 157 -21.75 -15.56 -13.28
C TYR A 157 -21.48 -14.06 -13.35
N GLU A 158 -21.43 -13.44 -12.17
CA GLU A 158 -21.36 -11.98 -12.01
C GLU A 158 -20.16 -11.31 -12.73
N PRO A 159 -18.93 -11.85 -12.71
CA PRO A 159 -17.78 -11.18 -13.31
C PRO A 159 -17.91 -10.89 -14.81
N THR A 160 -18.61 -11.75 -15.56
CA THR A 160 -18.79 -11.60 -17.01
C THR A 160 -20.26 -11.45 -17.43
N SER A 161 -21.17 -11.24 -16.46
CA SER A 161 -22.62 -11.20 -16.68
C SER A 161 -23.13 -12.39 -17.50
N GLY A 162 -22.64 -13.59 -17.15
CA GLY A 162 -22.89 -14.85 -17.84
C GLY A 162 -23.64 -15.88 -17.00
N ILE A 163 -23.44 -17.15 -17.34
CA ILE A 163 -23.95 -18.30 -16.60
C ILE A 163 -22.78 -19.22 -16.21
N ILE A 164 -22.76 -19.68 -14.97
CA ILE A 164 -21.87 -20.73 -14.48
C ILE A 164 -22.68 -21.97 -14.12
N ALA A 165 -22.14 -23.15 -14.43
CA ALA A 165 -22.83 -24.42 -14.29
C ALA A 165 -21.87 -25.52 -13.80
N VAL A 166 -22.41 -26.47 -13.04
CA VAL A 166 -21.69 -27.72 -12.68
C VAL A 166 -22.43 -28.89 -13.32
N ASN A 167 -21.67 -29.72 -14.05
CA ASN A 167 -22.21 -30.94 -14.65
C ASN A 167 -21.98 -32.18 -13.78
N ARG A 168 -22.60 -33.30 -14.15
CA ARG A 168 -22.49 -34.57 -13.40
C ARG A 168 -21.08 -35.16 -13.31
N LYS A 169 -20.14 -34.71 -14.16
CA LYS A 169 -18.72 -35.07 -14.09
C LYS A 169 -17.91 -34.21 -13.13
N GLY A 170 -18.53 -33.22 -12.49
CA GLY A 170 -17.85 -32.27 -11.60
C GLY A 170 -17.11 -31.16 -12.33
N GLN A 171 -17.30 -31.01 -13.64
CA GLN A 171 -16.74 -29.89 -14.40
C GLN A 171 -17.52 -28.62 -14.06
N VAL A 172 -16.79 -27.54 -13.79
CA VAL A 172 -17.33 -26.19 -13.62
C VAL A 172 -17.17 -25.46 -14.94
N LEU A 173 -18.30 -25.20 -15.61
CA LEU A 173 -18.37 -24.58 -16.93
C LEU A 173 -18.95 -23.17 -16.80
N SER A 174 -18.41 -22.21 -17.53
CA SER A 174 -18.97 -20.86 -17.63
C SER A 174 -19.19 -20.48 -19.09
N VAL A 175 -20.30 -19.79 -19.36
CA VAL A 175 -20.60 -19.21 -20.67
C VAL A 175 -20.95 -17.73 -20.46
N SER A 176 -20.34 -16.87 -21.27
CA SER A 176 -20.63 -15.43 -21.28
C SER A 176 -20.57 -14.88 -22.69
N VAL A 177 -21.11 -13.68 -22.86
CA VAL A 177 -20.98 -12.93 -24.11
C VAL A 177 -19.52 -12.48 -24.25
N ASP A 178 -18.93 -12.73 -25.41
CA ASP A 178 -17.66 -12.11 -25.79
C ASP A 178 -17.95 -10.74 -26.40
N GLU A 179 -17.65 -9.69 -25.64
CA GLU A 179 -17.97 -8.30 -25.97
C GLU A 179 -17.24 -7.80 -27.23
N GLU A 180 -16.11 -8.40 -27.60
CA GLU A 180 -15.33 -7.99 -28.78
C GLU A 180 -15.87 -8.59 -30.08
N THR A 181 -16.42 -9.81 -30.01
CA THR A 181 -16.78 -10.60 -31.20
C THR A 181 -18.28 -10.76 -31.41
N VAL A 182 -19.12 -10.52 -30.40
CA VAL A 182 -20.57 -10.77 -30.51
C VAL A 182 -21.24 -9.94 -31.61
N VAL A 183 -20.88 -8.66 -31.77
CA VAL A 183 -21.50 -7.77 -32.77
C VAL A 183 -21.09 -8.20 -34.18
N SER A 184 -19.80 -8.50 -34.39
CA SER A 184 -19.28 -8.96 -35.67
C SER A 184 -19.82 -10.35 -36.04
N TYR A 185 -20.00 -11.24 -35.06
CA TYR A 185 -20.68 -12.53 -35.24
C TYR A 185 -22.13 -12.35 -35.69
N ILE A 186 -22.89 -11.45 -35.05
CA ILE A 186 -24.28 -11.18 -35.42
C ILE A 186 -24.38 -10.59 -36.83
N GLN A 187 -23.49 -9.67 -37.17
CA GLN A 187 -23.47 -9.03 -38.48
C GLN A 187 -23.06 -10.03 -39.58
N ASN A 188 -21.94 -10.73 -39.41
CA ASN A 188 -21.29 -11.48 -40.48
C ASN A 188 -21.71 -12.96 -40.53
N THR A 189 -21.93 -13.60 -39.37
CA THR A 189 -22.27 -15.03 -39.30
C THR A 189 -23.77 -15.26 -39.28
N LEU A 190 -24.53 -14.46 -38.51
CA LEU A 190 -25.99 -14.51 -38.51
C LEU A 190 -26.61 -13.72 -39.67
N GLY A 191 -25.86 -12.80 -40.29
CA GLY A 191 -26.37 -11.96 -41.37
C GLY A 191 -27.42 -10.94 -40.92
N ASN A 192 -27.41 -10.54 -39.65
CA ASN A 192 -28.44 -9.65 -39.07
C ASN A 192 -27.84 -8.30 -38.63
N ALA A 193 -27.64 -7.40 -39.60
CA ALA A 193 -27.07 -6.07 -39.35
C ALA A 193 -27.93 -5.20 -38.42
N GLU A 194 -29.26 -5.34 -38.45
CA GLU A 194 -30.18 -4.58 -37.58
C GLU A 194 -30.02 -4.99 -36.11
N LEU A 195 -29.95 -6.29 -35.82
CA LEU A 195 -29.69 -6.78 -34.47
C LEU A 195 -28.28 -6.38 -33.99
N ALA A 196 -27.28 -6.44 -34.88
CA ALA A 196 -25.92 -5.99 -34.55
C ALA A 196 -25.89 -4.51 -34.17
N TYR A 197 -26.59 -3.66 -34.94
CA TYR A 197 -26.74 -2.23 -34.65
C TYR A 197 -27.42 -1.99 -33.30
N ASN A 198 -28.56 -2.63 -33.05
CA ASN A 198 -29.33 -2.44 -31.82
C ASN A 198 -28.56 -2.94 -30.57
N ILE A 199 -27.89 -4.09 -30.65
CA ILE A 199 -27.08 -4.61 -29.53
C ILE A 199 -25.86 -3.71 -29.29
N ALA A 200 -25.20 -3.25 -30.35
CA ALA A 200 -24.05 -2.34 -30.22
C ALA A 200 -24.45 -1.01 -29.56
N ALA A 201 -25.56 -0.39 -29.98
CA ALA A 201 -26.10 0.82 -29.35
C ALA A 201 -26.50 0.58 -27.89
N ARG A 202 -27.39 -0.40 -27.65
CA ARG A 202 -27.99 -0.69 -26.33
C ARG A 202 -26.97 -1.11 -25.28
N CYS A 203 -25.95 -1.86 -25.68
CA CYS A 203 -24.96 -2.44 -24.79
C CYS A 203 -23.60 -1.74 -24.85
N ASN A 204 -23.46 -0.69 -25.66
CA ASN A 204 -22.22 0.07 -25.86
C ASN A 204 -21.03 -0.81 -26.32
N LEU A 205 -21.27 -1.74 -27.25
CA LEU A 205 -20.29 -2.75 -27.69
C LEU A 205 -19.56 -2.37 -28.99
N PRO A 206 -18.29 -2.79 -29.17
CA PRO A 206 -17.52 -2.57 -30.39
C PRO A 206 -18.03 -3.39 -31.58
N GLY A 207 -17.58 -3.05 -32.80
CA GLY A 207 -17.71 -3.90 -33.98
C GLY A 207 -18.82 -3.51 -34.97
N ALA A 208 -19.61 -2.48 -34.66
CA ALA A 208 -20.61 -1.91 -35.58
C ALA A 208 -20.20 -0.53 -36.12
N ASP A 209 -18.94 -0.12 -35.96
CA ASP A 209 -18.51 1.26 -36.19
C ASP A 209 -18.87 1.80 -37.59
N GLN A 210 -18.69 0.96 -38.62
CA GLN A 210 -19.03 1.28 -40.00
C GLN A 210 -20.54 1.49 -40.21
N LEU A 211 -21.39 0.71 -39.54
CA LEU A 211 -22.86 0.85 -39.63
C LEU A 211 -23.33 2.20 -39.09
N PHE A 212 -22.72 2.69 -38.00
CA PHE A 212 -23.02 4.01 -37.44
C PHE A 212 -22.52 5.14 -38.34
N LEU A 213 -21.31 5.03 -38.89
CA LEU A 213 -20.73 6.03 -39.80
C LEU A 213 -21.55 6.18 -41.10
N GLU A 214 -21.96 5.06 -41.69
CA GLU A 214 -22.77 5.05 -42.92
C GLU A 214 -24.15 5.65 -42.66
N ARG A 215 -24.82 5.24 -41.56
CA ARG A 215 -26.14 5.76 -41.19
C ARG A 215 -26.09 7.25 -40.85
N PHE A 216 -25.07 7.69 -40.12
CA PHE A 216 -24.85 9.11 -39.83
C PHE A 216 -24.63 9.91 -41.12
N SER A 217 -23.76 9.44 -42.02
CA SER A 217 -23.46 10.12 -43.28
C SER A 217 -24.70 10.23 -44.19
N GLN A 218 -25.50 9.17 -44.27
CA GLN A 218 -26.76 9.17 -45.02
C GLN A 218 -27.75 10.20 -44.46
N LEU A 219 -27.94 10.22 -43.14
CA LEU A 219 -28.84 11.17 -42.47
C LEU A 219 -28.35 12.61 -42.65
N PHE A 220 -27.04 12.84 -42.51
CA PHE A 220 -26.44 14.16 -42.68
C PHE A 220 -26.57 14.68 -44.12
N GLN A 221 -26.37 13.82 -45.12
CA GLN A 221 -26.57 14.16 -46.54
C GLN A 221 -28.05 14.41 -46.88
N SER A 222 -28.97 13.71 -46.21
CA SER A 222 -30.41 13.90 -46.39
C SER A 222 -30.95 15.19 -45.74
N GLY A 223 -30.12 15.95 -45.02
CA GLY A 223 -30.52 17.15 -44.29
C GLY A 223 -31.28 16.88 -42.99
N ASN A 224 -31.35 15.62 -42.55
CA ASN A 224 -32.02 15.24 -41.30
C ASN A 224 -31.03 15.30 -40.12
N TYR A 225 -30.70 16.51 -39.70
CA TYR A 225 -29.68 16.78 -38.67
C TYR A 225 -30.08 16.31 -37.27
N ASP A 226 -31.38 16.29 -36.94
CA ASP A 226 -31.89 15.84 -35.64
C ASP A 226 -31.63 14.33 -35.43
N GLU A 227 -31.99 13.51 -36.42
CA GLU A 227 -31.73 12.07 -36.38
C GLU A 227 -30.23 11.76 -36.50
N ALA A 228 -29.48 12.53 -37.29
CA ALA A 228 -28.02 12.38 -37.35
C ALA A 228 -27.37 12.64 -35.98
N ALA A 229 -27.84 13.67 -35.25
CA ALA A 229 -27.37 13.96 -33.91
C ALA A 229 -27.73 12.86 -32.90
N LYS A 230 -28.92 12.25 -32.99
CA LYS A 230 -29.29 11.08 -32.17
C LYS A 230 -28.38 9.88 -32.44
N VAL A 231 -28.10 9.58 -33.70
CA VAL A 231 -27.16 8.50 -34.07
C VAL A 231 -25.76 8.76 -33.53
N ALA A 232 -25.29 10.01 -33.58
CA ALA A 232 -24.01 10.37 -33.00
C ALA A 232 -23.98 10.26 -31.46
N ALA A 233 -25.10 10.56 -30.80
CA ALA A 233 -25.26 10.47 -29.35
C ALA A 233 -25.31 9.02 -28.84
N THR A 234 -25.96 8.11 -29.57
CA THR A 234 -26.12 6.69 -29.20
C THR A 234 -25.01 5.79 -29.74
N ALA A 235 -24.09 6.32 -30.55
CA ALA A 235 -23.01 5.55 -31.11
C ALA A 235 -22.11 4.95 -30.02
N PRO A 236 -21.79 3.65 -30.09
CA PRO A 236 -21.03 2.96 -29.07
C PRO A 236 -19.64 3.59 -28.92
N ARG A 237 -19.16 3.68 -27.68
CA ARG A 237 -17.86 4.23 -27.28
C ARG A 237 -17.61 5.66 -27.77
N GLY A 238 -18.66 6.38 -28.17
CA GLY A 238 -18.55 7.74 -28.68
C GLY A 238 -17.79 7.86 -30.00
N ILE A 239 -17.82 6.85 -30.88
CA ILE A 239 -17.13 6.89 -32.18
C ILE A 239 -17.49 8.09 -33.07
N LEU A 240 -18.70 8.63 -32.90
CA LEU A 240 -19.20 9.81 -33.60
C LEU A 240 -19.17 11.07 -32.72
N ARG A 241 -18.70 10.98 -31.47
CA ARG A 241 -18.56 12.10 -30.55
C ARG A 241 -17.15 12.69 -30.63
N THR A 242 -16.78 13.09 -31.84
CA THR A 242 -15.43 13.55 -32.18
C THR A 242 -15.45 15.01 -32.62
N GLN A 243 -14.28 15.64 -32.64
CA GLN A 243 -14.11 17.00 -33.16
C GLN A 243 -14.54 17.09 -34.63
N GLN A 244 -14.37 16.03 -35.43
CA GLN A 244 -14.79 16.01 -36.83
C GLN A 244 -16.31 16.15 -36.97
N THR A 245 -17.09 15.45 -36.14
CA THR A 245 -18.55 15.56 -36.13
C THR A 245 -19.00 16.97 -35.75
N ILE A 246 -18.35 17.58 -34.75
CA ILE A 246 -18.62 18.96 -34.34
C ILE A 246 -18.35 19.92 -35.51
N LEU A 247 -17.21 19.79 -36.19
CA LEU A 247 -16.86 20.60 -37.35
C LEU A 247 -17.89 20.44 -38.48
N GLN A 248 -18.35 19.21 -38.76
CA GLN A 248 -19.40 18.97 -39.74
C GLN A 248 -20.68 19.75 -39.40
N PHE A 249 -21.18 19.64 -38.16
CA PHE A 249 -22.34 20.42 -37.70
C PHE A 249 -22.10 21.94 -37.72
N GLN A 250 -20.88 22.39 -37.49
CA GLN A 250 -20.50 23.81 -37.53
C GLN A 250 -20.52 24.39 -38.96
N THR A 251 -20.21 23.59 -39.98
CA THR A 251 -20.25 24.05 -41.38
C THR A 251 -21.66 24.27 -41.93
N VAL A 252 -22.70 23.76 -41.26
CA VAL A 252 -24.07 23.89 -41.72
C VAL A 252 -24.62 25.28 -41.37
N PRO A 253 -25.06 26.08 -42.36
CA PRO A 253 -25.61 27.41 -42.10
C PRO A 253 -26.92 27.34 -41.32
N SER A 254 -27.08 28.20 -40.32
CA SER A 254 -28.31 28.31 -39.52
C SER A 254 -29.46 28.88 -40.36
N GLN A 255 -30.61 28.22 -40.39
CA GLN A 255 -31.82 28.78 -40.99
C GLN A 255 -32.48 29.80 -40.05
N PRO A 256 -33.12 30.87 -40.59
CA PRO A 256 -33.86 31.83 -39.77
C PRO A 256 -34.98 31.12 -39.00
N ASN A 257 -35.15 31.45 -37.70
CA ASN A 257 -36.12 30.84 -36.77
C ASN A 257 -35.88 29.37 -36.34
N GLN A 258 -34.78 28.72 -36.70
CA GLN A 258 -34.43 27.40 -36.15
C GLN A 258 -33.10 27.44 -35.38
N PRO A 259 -32.97 26.68 -34.27
CA PRO A 259 -31.69 26.55 -33.57
C PRO A 259 -30.66 25.92 -34.51
N SER A 260 -29.41 26.38 -34.44
CA SER A 260 -28.35 25.85 -35.31
C SER A 260 -28.21 24.33 -35.13
N PRO A 261 -27.92 23.57 -36.20
CA PRO A 261 -27.73 22.12 -36.11
C PRO A 261 -26.70 21.71 -35.05
N LEU A 262 -25.66 22.52 -34.84
CA LEU A 262 -24.68 22.33 -33.77
C LEU A 262 -25.29 22.45 -32.37
N LEU A 263 -26.19 23.41 -32.15
CA LEU A 263 -26.87 23.58 -30.86
C LEU A 263 -27.89 22.45 -30.62
N GLN A 264 -28.53 21.94 -31.67
CA GLN A 264 -29.40 20.75 -31.60
C GLN A 264 -28.58 19.52 -31.18
N TYR A 265 -27.41 19.31 -31.79
CA TYR A 265 -26.48 18.25 -31.41
C TYR A 265 -26.09 18.31 -29.93
N PHE A 266 -25.65 19.48 -29.43
CA PHE A 266 -25.34 19.62 -28.01
C PHE A 266 -26.56 19.46 -27.10
N GLY A 267 -27.74 19.91 -27.53
CA GLY A 267 -29.00 19.72 -26.80
C GLY A 267 -29.31 18.24 -26.57
N ILE A 268 -29.26 17.42 -27.63
CA ILE A 268 -29.47 15.97 -27.55
C ILE A 268 -28.42 15.31 -26.67
N LEU A 269 -27.15 15.73 -26.79
CA LEU A 269 -26.10 15.19 -25.94
C LEU A 269 -26.30 15.52 -24.47
N LEU A 270 -26.69 16.75 -24.12
CA LEU A 270 -26.95 17.17 -22.74
C LEU A 270 -28.12 16.39 -22.09
N GLU A 271 -29.09 15.96 -22.89
CA GLU A 271 -30.20 15.11 -22.43
C GLU A 271 -29.78 13.64 -22.25
N THR A 272 -28.94 13.13 -23.14
CA THR A 272 -28.58 11.71 -23.19
C THR A 272 -27.37 11.35 -22.32
N SER A 273 -26.37 12.23 -22.21
CA SER A 273 -25.09 11.92 -21.55
C SER A 273 -24.34 13.18 -21.07
N LYS A 274 -23.16 12.97 -20.47
CA LYS A 274 -22.21 14.03 -20.13
C LYS A 274 -21.36 14.39 -21.35
N LEU A 275 -21.15 15.68 -21.62
CA LEU A 275 -20.29 16.14 -22.72
C LEU A 275 -18.83 15.84 -22.43
N ASN A 276 -18.06 15.52 -23.46
CA ASN A 276 -16.61 15.33 -23.34
C ASN A 276 -15.87 16.69 -23.30
N LYS A 277 -14.54 16.68 -23.12
CA LYS A 277 -13.71 17.90 -23.03
C LYS A 277 -13.91 18.84 -24.22
N GLU A 278 -13.82 18.33 -25.44
CA GLU A 278 -13.92 19.11 -26.68
C GLU A 278 -15.33 19.69 -26.86
N GLU A 279 -16.36 18.86 -26.67
CA GLU A 279 -17.76 19.27 -26.72
C GLU A 279 -18.08 20.34 -25.68
N SER A 280 -17.55 20.20 -24.46
CA SER A 280 -17.73 21.16 -23.38
C SER A 280 -17.10 22.50 -23.73
N ILE A 281 -15.91 22.51 -24.32
CA ILE A 281 -15.23 23.73 -24.77
C ILE A 281 -16.03 24.42 -25.88
N GLU A 282 -16.42 23.68 -26.93
CA GLU A 282 -17.14 24.24 -28.08
C GLU A 282 -18.53 24.76 -27.71
N LEU A 283 -19.24 24.09 -26.80
CA LEU A 283 -20.51 24.58 -26.25
C LEU A 283 -20.30 25.86 -25.43
N CYS A 284 -19.22 25.94 -24.64
CA CYS A 284 -18.99 27.06 -23.72
C CYS A 284 -18.46 28.31 -24.43
N LYS A 285 -17.71 28.19 -25.53
CA LYS A 285 -17.20 29.34 -26.32
C LYS A 285 -18.25 30.42 -26.62
N PRO A 286 -19.42 30.13 -27.23
CA PRO A 286 -20.43 31.14 -27.50
C PRO A 286 -21.08 31.69 -26.24
N VAL A 287 -21.27 30.85 -25.22
CA VAL A 287 -21.88 31.25 -23.93
C VAL A 287 -20.98 32.22 -23.16
N VAL A 288 -19.66 31.97 -23.21
CA VAL A 288 -18.63 32.83 -22.63
C VAL A 288 -18.57 34.15 -23.38
N GLY A 289 -18.58 34.12 -24.72
CA GLY A 289 -18.62 35.35 -25.54
C GLY A 289 -19.85 36.23 -25.28
N GLN A 290 -20.97 35.64 -24.85
CA GLN A 290 -22.19 36.36 -24.45
C GLN A 290 -22.22 36.78 -22.98
N GLY A 291 -21.22 36.41 -22.17
CA GLY A 291 -21.18 36.72 -20.73
C GLY A 291 -22.23 36.00 -19.88
N ASN A 292 -22.85 34.93 -20.38
CA ASN A 292 -23.96 34.27 -19.68
C ASN A 292 -23.47 33.20 -18.68
N LYS A 293 -23.03 33.65 -17.50
CA LYS A 293 -22.52 32.76 -16.45
C LYS A 293 -23.56 31.82 -15.84
N GLN A 294 -24.84 32.17 -15.86
CA GLN A 294 -25.91 31.39 -15.22
C GLN A 294 -26.09 30.01 -15.86
N LEU A 295 -25.92 29.91 -17.19
CA LEU A 295 -25.98 28.63 -17.91
C LEU A 295 -24.81 27.71 -17.53
N LEU A 296 -23.60 28.27 -17.42
CA LEU A 296 -22.40 27.51 -17.02
C LEU A 296 -22.55 26.96 -15.60
N GLU A 297 -23.05 27.77 -14.66
CA GLU A 297 -23.32 27.33 -13.29
C GLU A 297 -24.35 26.19 -13.24
N LYS A 298 -25.42 26.28 -14.04
CA LYS A 298 -26.43 25.23 -14.16
C LYS A 298 -25.81 23.92 -14.66
N TRP A 299 -25.07 23.96 -15.76
CA TRP A 299 -24.47 22.75 -16.35
C TRP A 299 -23.39 22.12 -15.45
N LEU A 300 -22.60 22.93 -14.73
CA LEU A 300 -21.62 22.45 -13.75
C LEU A 300 -22.28 21.83 -12.51
N LYS A 301 -23.46 22.32 -12.12
CA LYS A 301 -24.23 21.77 -10.99
C LYS A 301 -24.92 20.45 -11.36
N GLU A 302 -25.38 20.32 -12.60
CA GLU A 302 -26.01 19.10 -13.14
C GLU A 302 -24.99 18.04 -13.63
N ASP A 303 -23.69 18.28 -13.43
CA ASP A 303 -22.56 17.43 -13.90
C ASP A 303 -22.60 17.09 -15.40
N LYS A 304 -23.02 18.05 -16.22
CA LYS A 304 -23.21 17.86 -17.67
C LYS A 304 -21.97 18.08 -18.52
N LEU A 305 -20.95 18.74 -17.97
CA LEU A 305 -19.73 19.11 -18.68
C LEU A 305 -18.52 18.33 -18.13
N GLU A 306 -17.66 17.85 -19.01
CA GLU A 306 -16.34 17.39 -18.63
C GLU A 306 -15.39 18.58 -18.53
N CYS A 307 -14.84 18.79 -17.33
CA CYS A 307 -14.00 19.95 -17.03
C CYS A 307 -12.54 19.70 -17.46
N SER A 308 -11.91 20.72 -18.03
CA SER A 308 -10.51 20.71 -18.48
C SER A 308 -9.81 22.01 -18.13
N GLU A 309 -8.48 22.05 -18.30
CA GLU A 309 -7.69 23.28 -18.08
C GLU A 309 -8.13 24.39 -19.01
N GLN A 310 -8.27 24.07 -20.30
CA GLN A 310 -8.67 25.02 -21.34
C GLN A 310 -10.06 25.58 -21.09
N LEU A 311 -11.00 24.76 -20.61
CA LEU A 311 -12.32 25.23 -20.22
C LEU A 311 -12.24 26.18 -19.02
N GLY A 312 -11.40 25.85 -18.03
CA GLY A 312 -11.17 26.72 -16.88
C GLY A 312 -10.56 28.06 -17.27
N ASP A 313 -9.56 28.07 -18.15
CA ASP A 313 -8.92 29.28 -18.66
C ASP A 313 -9.90 30.15 -19.47
N LEU A 314 -10.77 29.52 -20.27
CA LEU A 314 -11.83 30.21 -21.00
C LEU A 314 -12.83 30.88 -20.04
N VAL A 315 -13.27 30.17 -19.00
CA VAL A 315 -14.23 30.67 -18.00
C VAL A 315 -13.61 31.72 -17.07
N LYS A 316 -12.29 31.64 -16.81
CA LYS A 316 -11.54 32.59 -15.97
C LYS A 316 -11.62 34.03 -16.50
N SER A 317 -11.79 34.21 -17.83
CA SER A 317 -11.99 35.54 -18.43
C SER A 317 -13.28 36.24 -17.97
N ILE A 318 -14.26 35.49 -17.46
CA ILE A 318 -15.55 36.02 -16.97
C ILE A 318 -15.56 36.07 -15.45
N ASP A 319 -15.27 34.94 -14.79
CA ASP A 319 -15.45 34.79 -13.35
C ASP A 319 -14.47 33.77 -12.76
N SER A 320 -13.59 34.26 -11.87
CA SER A 320 -12.58 33.43 -11.20
C SER A 320 -13.18 32.38 -10.25
N THR A 321 -14.40 32.59 -9.73
CA THR A 321 -15.05 31.64 -8.82
C THR A 321 -15.68 30.47 -9.58
N VAL A 322 -16.27 30.73 -10.75
CA VAL A 322 -16.74 29.66 -11.65
C VAL A 322 -15.54 28.89 -12.21
N ALA A 323 -14.46 29.57 -12.59
CA ALA A 323 -13.23 28.93 -13.04
C ALA A 323 -12.62 28.01 -11.98
N LEU A 324 -12.60 28.43 -10.70
CA LEU A 324 -12.19 27.56 -9.58
C LEU A 324 -13.02 26.26 -9.54
N SER A 325 -14.34 26.37 -9.73
CA SER A 325 -15.27 25.23 -9.79
C SER A 325 -14.94 24.25 -10.93
N VAL A 326 -14.51 24.79 -12.08
CA VAL A 326 -14.06 24.02 -13.24
C VAL A 326 -12.71 23.36 -12.97
N TYR A 327 -11.70 24.09 -12.50
CA TYR A 327 -10.37 23.53 -12.22
C TYR A 327 -10.39 22.47 -11.11
N LEU A 328 -11.27 22.63 -10.11
CA LEU A 328 -11.48 21.63 -9.06
C LEU A 328 -12.02 20.31 -9.63
N ARG A 329 -12.97 20.37 -10.57
CA ARG A 329 -13.50 19.18 -11.27
C ARG A 329 -12.52 18.60 -12.28
N ALA A 330 -11.71 19.46 -12.91
CA ALA A 330 -10.66 19.06 -13.85
C ALA A 330 -9.42 18.47 -13.17
N ASN A 331 -9.35 18.54 -11.83
CA ASN A 331 -8.22 18.08 -11.01
C ASN A 331 -6.87 18.72 -11.43
N ILE A 332 -6.82 20.06 -11.49
CA ILE A 332 -5.60 20.81 -11.86
C ILE A 332 -5.11 21.61 -10.64
N PRO A 333 -4.22 21.03 -9.81
CA PRO A 333 -3.90 21.61 -8.51
C PRO A 333 -3.24 22.99 -8.59
N MET A 334 -2.36 23.21 -9.57
CA MET A 334 -1.65 24.47 -9.75
C MET A 334 -2.61 25.66 -9.98
N LYS A 335 -3.58 25.49 -10.88
CA LYS A 335 -4.58 26.52 -11.21
C LYS A 335 -5.60 26.72 -10.09
N VAL A 336 -5.98 25.64 -9.39
CA VAL A 336 -6.85 25.72 -8.20
C VAL A 336 -6.18 26.57 -7.11
N ILE A 337 -4.90 26.31 -6.82
CA ILE A 337 -4.15 27.06 -5.81
C ILE A 337 -3.98 28.51 -6.25
N GLN A 338 -3.68 28.77 -7.52
CA GLN A 338 -3.64 30.12 -8.05
C GLN A 338 -4.98 30.85 -7.85
N CYS A 339 -6.12 30.20 -8.13
CA CYS A 339 -7.44 30.77 -7.89
C CYS A 339 -7.73 30.98 -6.38
N PHE A 340 -7.26 30.11 -5.49
CA PHE A 340 -7.37 30.35 -4.04
C PHE A 340 -6.54 31.55 -3.60
N THR A 341 -5.35 31.75 -4.16
CA THR A 341 -4.51 32.93 -3.89
C THR A 341 -5.17 34.20 -4.40
N GLU A 342 -5.73 34.19 -5.61
CA GLU A 342 -6.45 35.33 -6.22
C GLU A 342 -7.76 35.67 -5.49
N THR A 343 -8.44 34.66 -4.91
CA THR A 343 -9.70 34.85 -4.17
C THR A 343 -9.51 35.07 -2.67
N GLY A 344 -8.27 35.12 -2.17
CA GLY A 344 -7.96 35.36 -0.75
C GLY A 344 -8.30 34.19 0.19
N GLN A 345 -8.50 32.98 -0.32
CA GLN A 345 -8.90 31.80 0.46
C GLN A 345 -7.71 30.93 0.87
N TYR A 346 -6.70 31.52 1.52
CA TYR A 346 -5.41 30.88 1.80
C TYR A 346 -5.51 29.63 2.68
N GLN A 347 -6.41 29.60 3.66
CA GLN A 347 -6.63 28.44 4.54
C GLN A 347 -7.03 27.18 3.75
N LYS A 348 -7.74 27.34 2.63
CA LYS A 348 -8.17 26.21 1.79
C LYS A 348 -7.03 25.64 0.94
N ILE A 349 -5.93 26.37 0.73
CA ILE A 349 -4.78 25.92 -0.05
C ILE A 349 -4.18 24.65 0.58
N VAL A 350 -3.86 24.70 1.88
CA VAL A 350 -3.26 23.56 2.59
C VAL A 350 -4.23 22.37 2.65
N LEU A 351 -5.51 22.62 2.93
CA LEU A 351 -6.54 21.58 2.99
C LEU A 351 -6.71 20.87 1.65
N TYR A 352 -6.76 21.65 0.55
CA TYR A 352 -6.87 21.11 -0.79
C TYR A 352 -5.61 20.34 -1.18
N ALA A 353 -4.42 20.94 -0.99
CA ALA A 353 -3.13 20.34 -1.30
C ALA A 353 -2.94 18.97 -0.62
N LYS A 354 -3.29 18.86 0.67
CA LYS A 354 -3.28 17.57 1.40
C LYS A 354 -4.28 16.57 0.82
N LYS A 355 -5.50 17.00 0.49
CA LYS A 355 -6.56 16.12 -0.04
C LYS A 355 -6.19 15.52 -1.39
N VAL A 356 -5.55 16.29 -2.27
CA VAL A 356 -5.16 15.84 -3.62
C VAL A 356 -3.71 15.32 -3.68
N ASN A 357 -3.02 15.27 -2.53
CA ASN A 357 -1.62 14.88 -2.41
C ASN A 357 -0.67 15.67 -3.35
N TYR A 358 -0.89 17.00 -3.44
CA TYR A 358 -0.07 17.91 -4.23
C TYR A 358 0.76 18.81 -3.30
N GLN A 359 2.07 18.92 -3.54
CA GLN A 359 2.96 19.80 -2.79
C GLN A 359 3.33 21.04 -3.64
N PRO A 360 2.65 22.19 -3.46
CA PRO A 360 3.10 23.43 -4.06
C PRO A 360 4.41 23.92 -3.41
N ASP A 361 5.07 24.87 -4.06
CA ASP A 361 6.13 25.65 -3.41
C ASP A 361 5.51 26.60 -2.38
N TYR A 362 5.39 26.11 -1.14
CA TYR A 362 4.79 26.83 -0.03
C TYR A 362 5.56 28.11 0.33
N ILE A 363 6.88 28.15 0.11
CA ILE A 363 7.70 29.33 0.40
C ILE A 363 7.47 30.40 -0.65
N TYR A 364 7.40 30.02 -1.93
CA TYR A 364 7.01 30.95 -2.98
C TYR A 364 5.61 31.50 -2.74
N LEU A 365 4.64 30.64 -2.36
CA LEU A 365 3.29 31.08 -2.00
C LEU A 365 3.30 32.01 -0.81
N LEU A 366 4.03 31.68 0.26
CA LEU A 366 4.16 32.53 1.45
C LEU A 366 4.74 33.90 1.09
N ARG A 367 5.82 33.95 0.29
CA ARG A 367 6.39 35.21 -0.20
C ARG A 367 5.39 36.00 -1.03
N SER A 368 4.61 35.34 -1.88
CA SER A 368 3.59 35.99 -2.69
C SER A 368 2.46 36.55 -1.83
N ILE A 369 2.01 35.81 -0.82
CA ILE A 369 0.95 36.24 0.11
C ILE A 369 1.47 37.41 0.95
N MET A 370 2.67 37.29 1.53
CA MET A 370 3.30 38.35 2.35
C MET A 370 3.48 39.67 1.59
N ARG A 371 3.67 39.64 0.26
CA ARG A 371 3.73 40.85 -0.58
C ARG A 371 2.38 41.49 -0.84
N ILE A 372 1.31 40.71 -0.87
CA ILE A 372 -0.06 41.18 -1.15
C ILE A 372 -0.74 41.62 0.15
N ASP A 373 -0.69 40.75 1.16
CA ASP A 373 -1.33 40.91 2.46
C ASP A 373 -0.45 40.25 3.55
N PRO A 374 0.38 41.04 4.26
CA PRO A 374 1.22 40.56 5.35
C PRO A 374 0.46 39.90 6.49
N ASP A 375 -0.74 40.38 6.84
CA ASP A 375 -1.52 39.87 7.97
C ASP A 375 -2.05 38.45 7.68
N GLN A 376 -2.48 38.20 6.44
CA GLN A 376 -2.86 36.86 6.00
C GLN A 376 -1.65 35.94 5.85
N GLY A 377 -0.50 36.47 5.45
CA GLY A 377 0.76 35.72 5.41
C GLY A 377 1.17 35.22 6.81
N VAL A 378 1.02 36.07 7.83
CA VAL A 378 1.29 35.70 9.24
C VAL A 378 0.38 34.58 9.71
N GLN A 379 -0.89 34.56 9.29
CA GLN A 379 -1.84 33.48 9.61
C GLN A 379 -1.58 32.19 8.81
N PHE A 380 -1.02 32.31 7.61
CA PHE A 380 -0.71 31.17 6.75
C PHE A 380 0.55 30.41 7.21
N ALA A 381 1.57 31.11 7.73
CA ALA A 381 2.83 30.51 8.15
C ALA A 381 2.69 29.38 9.21
N PRO A 382 1.88 29.52 10.29
CA PRO A 382 1.63 28.44 11.26
C PRO A 382 1.06 27.17 10.62
N LEU A 383 0.17 27.31 9.62
CA LEU A 383 -0.43 26.17 8.93
C LEU A 383 0.58 25.33 8.14
N LEU A 384 1.76 25.88 7.86
CA LEU A 384 2.84 25.17 7.17
C LEU A 384 3.72 24.34 8.12
N VAL A 385 3.66 24.61 9.44
CA VAL A 385 4.62 24.05 10.42
C VAL A 385 3.93 23.25 11.54
N GLN A 386 2.63 23.46 11.81
CA GLN A 386 1.92 22.86 12.94
C GLN A 386 1.64 21.35 12.85
N ASP A 387 1.74 20.73 11.66
CA ASP A 387 1.50 19.29 11.52
C ASP A 387 2.70 18.44 11.96
N SER A 388 2.45 17.16 12.26
CA SER A 388 3.48 16.16 12.58
C SER A 388 4.56 16.00 11.51
N GLU A 389 4.27 16.45 10.29
CA GLU A 389 5.22 16.57 9.18
C GLU A 389 5.14 18.02 8.65
N PRO A 390 6.18 18.85 8.84
CA PRO A 390 6.16 20.24 8.42
C PRO A 390 6.15 20.34 6.89
N LEU A 391 5.22 21.14 6.35
CA LEU A 391 5.04 21.35 4.91
C LEU A 391 6.09 22.29 4.32
N ALA A 392 6.71 23.12 5.16
CA ALA A 392 7.79 24.02 4.80
C ALA A 392 8.89 23.99 5.87
N ASP A 393 10.13 24.24 5.45
CA ASP A 393 11.25 24.38 6.38
C ASP A 393 11.06 25.64 7.23
N LEU A 394 11.05 25.45 8.55
CA LEU A 394 10.90 26.50 9.54
C LEU A 394 11.95 27.61 9.36
N THR A 395 13.17 27.26 8.97
CA THR A 395 14.25 28.25 8.73
C THR A 395 13.89 29.18 7.57
N GLN A 396 13.34 28.63 6.48
CA GLN A 396 12.93 29.39 5.31
C GLN A 396 11.69 30.26 5.58
N VAL A 397 10.77 29.77 6.42
CA VAL A 397 9.63 30.58 6.87
C VAL A 397 10.12 31.80 7.65
N VAL A 398 11.06 31.63 8.57
CA VAL A 398 11.69 32.72 9.34
C VAL A 398 12.42 33.70 8.41
N ASP A 399 13.16 33.20 7.41
CA ASP A 399 13.80 34.06 6.41
C ASP A 399 12.80 34.98 5.72
N VAL A 400 11.61 34.48 5.36
CA VAL A 400 10.55 35.29 4.73
C VAL A 400 10.03 36.39 5.67
N PHE A 401 9.87 36.11 6.96
CA PHE A 401 9.48 37.14 7.93
C PHE A 401 10.55 38.23 8.08
N VAL A 402 11.83 37.84 8.12
CA VAL A 402 12.97 38.76 8.22
C VAL A 402 13.11 39.59 6.94
N GLU A 403 12.94 39.00 5.76
CA GLU A 403 12.91 39.68 4.45
C GLU A 403 11.87 40.82 4.41
N GLN A 404 10.75 40.67 5.15
CA GLN A 404 9.67 41.68 5.21
C GLN A 404 9.76 42.63 6.42
N ASN A 405 10.84 42.57 7.21
CA ASN A 405 11.01 43.34 8.46
C ASN A 405 9.89 43.11 9.52
N LEU A 406 9.27 41.93 9.54
CA LEU A 406 8.18 41.58 10.46
C LEU A 406 8.71 40.90 11.74
N THR A 407 9.64 41.54 12.44
CA THR A 407 10.35 40.96 13.59
C THR A 407 9.45 40.60 14.77
N GLN A 408 8.46 41.43 15.08
CA GLN A 408 7.54 41.19 16.20
C GLN A 408 6.64 39.97 15.94
N GLN A 409 6.11 39.87 14.71
CA GLN A 409 5.30 38.72 14.28
C GLN A 409 6.14 37.45 14.18
N CYS A 410 7.39 37.56 13.68
CA CYS A 410 8.35 36.46 13.65
C CYS A 410 8.68 35.94 15.05
N THR A 411 8.87 36.84 16.01
CA THR A 411 9.12 36.51 17.41
C THR A 411 7.93 35.76 18.01
N ALA A 412 6.70 36.25 17.82
CA ALA A 412 5.50 35.55 18.29
C ALA A 412 5.34 34.16 17.66
N PHE A 413 5.60 34.03 16.35
CA PHE A 413 5.57 32.76 15.63
C PHE A 413 6.62 31.76 16.13
N LEU A 414 7.86 32.22 16.33
CA LEU A 414 8.95 31.39 16.85
C LEU A 414 8.72 30.99 18.31
N LEU A 415 8.18 31.86 19.16
CA LEU A 415 7.84 31.52 20.55
C LEU A 415 6.79 30.40 20.62
N ASP A 416 5.76 30.42 19.77
CA ASP A 416 4.76 29.34 19.73
C ASP A 416 5.33 28.04 19.12
N THR A 417 6.22 28.15 18.13
CA THR A 417 6.80 26.99 17.43
C THR A 417 7.90 26.30 18.26
N LEU A 418 8.72 27.07 18.96
CA LEU A 418 9.86 26.59 19.76
C LEU A 418 9.50 26.24 21.20
N LYS A 419 8.24 26.41 21.64
CA LYS A 419 7.79 26.19 23.03
C LYS A 419 8.14 24.84 23.66
N ASN A 420 8.42 23.83 22.84
CA ASN A 420 8.82 22.50 23.30
C ASN A 420 10.33 22.37 23.59
N ASN A 421 11.11 23.46 23.40
CA ASN A 421 12.54 23.57 23.69
C ASN A 421 13.36 22.34 23.23
N ARG A 422 13.24 21.98 21.95
CA ARG A 422 13.93 20.82 21.40
C ARG A 422 15.36 21.16 20.99
N GLU A 423 16.28 20.22 21.17
CA GLU A 423 17.71 20.38 20.87
C GLU A 423 18.00 20.57 19.37
N ASP A 424 17.24 19.90 18.50
CA ASP A 424 17.35 20.00 17.03
C ASP A 424 16.97 21.39 16.49
N GLN A 425 16.34 22.22 17.32
CA GLN A 425 15.93 23.59 16.98
C GLN A 425 16.85 24.64 17.64
N GLY A 426 17.99 24.24 18.21
CA GLY A 426 18.92 25.13 18.91
C GLY A 426 19.39 26.32 18.07
N HIS A 427 19.63 26.14 16.77
CA HIS A 427 20.01 27.23 15.87
C HIS A 427 18.90 28.28 15.70
N LEU A 428 17.64 27.87 15.73
CA LEU A 428 16.49 28.79 15.67
C LEU A 428 16.28 29.52 17.01
N GLN A 429 16.60 28.87 18.14
CA GLN A 429 16.63 29.54 19.45
C GLN A 429 17.71 30.64 19.47
N THR A 430 18.91 30.34 18.98
CA THR A 430 19.98 31.34 18.82
C THR A 430 19.52 32.48 17.93
N ARG A 431 18.89 32.18 16.80
CA ARG A 431 18.42 33.19 15.84
C ARG A 431 17.29 34.07 16.38
N LEU A 432 16.37 33.50 17.16
CA LEU A 432 15.31 34.23 17.87
C LEU A 432 15.92 35.25 18.83
N LEU A 433 16.90 34.82 19.63
CA LEU A 433 17.59 35.67 20.61
C LEU A 433 18.46 36.71 19.93
N GLU A 434 19.21 36.36 18.88
CA GLU A 434 20.03 37.28 18.10
C GLU A 434 19.21 38.42 17.49
N MET A 435 18.12 38.08 16.79
CA MET A 435 17.23 39.06 16.17
C MET A 435 16.63 40.03 17.20
N ASN A 436 16.24 39.52 18.38
CA ASN A 436 15.71 40.35 19.46
C ASN A 436 16.80 41.14 20.19
N LEU A 437 17.99 40.60 20.44
CA LEU A 437 19.11 41.34 21.06
C LEU A 437 19.59 42.50 20.18
N MET A 438 19.48 42.38 18.85
CA MET A 438 19.83 43.45 17.93
C MET A 438 18.75 44.53 17.81
N GLN A 439 17.46 44.17 17.86
CA GLN A 439 16.36 45.10 17.56
C GLN A 439 15.54 45.52 18.78
N ALA A 440 15.40 44.64 19.77
CA ALA A 440 14.59 44.83 20.98
C ALA A 440 15.20 44.10 22.20
N PRO A 441 16.31 44.61 22.78
CA PRO A 441 17.01 43.95 23.90
C PRO A 441 16.14 43.62 25.10
N GLN A 442 15.11 44.42 25.37
CA GLN A 442 14.16 44.20 26.46
C GLN A 442 13.31 42.93 26.27
N VAL A 443 12.98 42.58 25.02
CA VAL A 443 12.24 41.35 24.70
C VAL A 443 13.16 40.13 24.86
N ALA A 444 14.41 40.25 24.45
CA ALA A 444 15.41 39.21 24.65
C ALA A 444 15.68 38.96 26.14
N ASP A 445 15.80 40.01 26.97
CA ASP A 445 15.97 39.87 28.42
C ASP A 445 14.78 39.14 29.08
N ALA A 446 13.54 39.46 28.66
CA ALA A 446 12.35 38.75 29.13
C ALA A 446 12.37 37.25 28.74
N ILE A 447 12.71 36.94 27.49
CA ILE A 447 12.80 35.54 27.01
C ILE A 447 13.88 34.76 27.76
N LEU A 448 15.04 35.36 27.98
CA LEU A 448 16.15 34.75 28.74
C LEU A 448 15.79 34.60 30.22
N GLY A 449 15.08 35.57 30.80
CA GLY A 449 14.63 35.56 32.20
C GLY A 449 13.59 34.48 32.50
N ASP A 450 12.69 34.19 31.56
CA ASP A 450 11.68 33.12 31.70
C ASP A 450 12.29 31.70 31.56
N ASN A 451 13.57 31.58 31.21
CA ASN A 451 14.26 30.28 31.02
C ASN A 451 13.53 29.32 30.05
N MET A 452 12.87 29.87 29.02
CA MET A 452 12.08 29.08 28.07
C MET A 452 12.93 28.16 27.18
N PHE A 453 14.20 28.51 26.96
CA PHE A 453 15.09 27.84 26.00
C PHE A 453 16.42 27.44 26.65
N THR A 454 16.99 26.30 26.24
CA THR A 454 18.25 25.79 26.83
C THR A 454 19.33 25.40 25.81
N HIS A 455 19.00 25.31 24.52
CA HIS A 455 19.83 24.72 23.47
C HIS A 455 20.44 25.75 22.49
N TYR A 456 20.33 27.05 22.77
CA TYR A 456 20.96 28.11 21.97
C TYR A 456 22.47 28.21 22.23
N ASP A 457 23.18 28.88 21.32
CA ASP A 457 24.62 29.13 21.40
C ASP A 457 24.93 30.13 22.52
N ARG A 458 25.24 29.62 23.71
CA ARG A 458 25.48 30.43 24.91
C ARG A 458 26.65 31.40 24.77
N PRO A 459 27.85 31.00 24.28
CA PRO A 459 28.95 31.94 24.06
C PRO A 459 28.59 33.10 23.11
N HIS A 460 27.89 32.79 22.01
CA HIS A 460 27.48 33.82 21.05
C HIS A 460 26.45 34.78 21.66
N ILE A 461 25.42 34.26 22.33
CA ILE A 461 24.39 35.06 22.99
C ILE A 461 24.97 35.88 24.16
N ALA A 462 25.93 35.35 24.91
CA ALA A 462 26.61 36.09 25.99
C ALA A 462 27.25 37.37 25.47
N LYS A 463 27.98 37.28 24.34
CA LYS A 463 28.61 38.43 23.69
C LYS A 463 27.60 39.45 23.16
N LEU A 464 26.46 38.99 22.63
CA LEU A 464 25.39 39.89 22.19
C LEU A 464 24.68 40.57 23.37
N CYS A 465 24.47 39.86 24.49
CA CYS A 465 23.93 40.44 25.72
C CYS A 465 24.87 41.50 26.28
N GLU A 466 26.18 41.27 26.24
CA GLU A 466 27.17 42.26 26.63
C GLU A 466 27.09 43.53 25.76
N ASN A 467 27.08 43.36 24.43
CA ASN A 467 26.95 44.49 23.49
C ASN A 467 25.62 45.25 23.67
N ALA A 468 24.57 44.57 24.11
CA ALA A 468 23.25 45.15 24.39
C ALA A 468 23.14 45.78 25.79
N GLY A 469 24.19 45.74 26.62
CA GLY A 469 24.21 46.29 27.98
C GLY A 469 23.54 45.40 29.05
N LEU A 470 23.19 44.15 28.71
CA LEU A 470 22.58 43.17 29.61
C LEU A 470 23.66 42.33 30.32
N LEU A 471 24.47 42.99 31.14
CA LEU A 471 25.66 42.39 31.74
C LEU A 471 25.37 41.21 32.68
N GLN A 472 24.23 41.23 33.40
CA GLN A 472 23.80 40.11 34.24
C GLN A 472 23.56 38.84 33.40
N ARG A 473 22.86 38.97 32.26
CA ARG A 473 22.60 37.85 31.33
C ARG A 473 23.86 37.38 30.63
N ALA A 474 24.78 38.29 30.32
CA ALA A 474 26.08 37.93 29.77
C ALA A 474 26.86 37.04 30.75
N LEU A 475 26.94 37.42 32.03
CA LEU A 475 27.59 36.63 33.09
C LEU A 475 26.93 35.26 33.34
N GLU A 476 25.61 35.13 33.19
CA GLU A 476 24.92 33.82 33.28
C GLU A 476 25.27 32.85 32.16
N HIS A 477 25.86 33.34 31.06
CA HIS A 477 26.12 32.56 29.85
C HIS A 477 27.61 32.42 29.51
N TYR A 478 28.47 33.26 30.06
CA TYR A 478 29.91 33.06 29.98
C TYR A 478 30.34 31.81 30.78
N THR A 479 31.23 31.05 30.16
CA THR A 479 31.89 29.88 30.77
C THR A 479 33.40 30.07 30.86
N ASP A 480 33.95 31.04 30.13
CA ASP A 480 35.37 31.37 30.13
C ASP A 480 35.67 32.37 31.26
N ILE A 481 36.67 32.04 32.07
CA ILE A 481 37.05 32.83 33.25
C ILE A 481 37.56 34.23 32.89
N ASP A 482 38.21 34.41 31.74
CA ASP A 482 38.72 35.71 31.31
C ASP A 482 37.58 36.65 30.90
N ASP A 483 36.54 36.11 30.26
CA ASP A 483 35.31 36.85 29.96
C ASP A 483 34.52 37.19 31.23
N ILE A 484 34.40 36.24 32.17
CA ILE A 484 33.73 36.46 33.46
C ILE A 484 34.45 37.55 34.24
N LYS A 485 35.79 37.48 34.39
CA LYS A 485 36.60 38.50 35.08
C LYS A 485 36.42 39.88 34.47
N ARG A 486 36.37 39.98 33.13
CA ARG A 486 36.24 41.23 32.39
C ARG A 486 34.88 41.91 32.61
N VAL A 487 33.81 41.14 32.78
CA VAL A 487 32.46 41.68 32.96
C VAL A 487 32.10 41.84 34.44
N VAL A 488 32.53 40.94 35.33
CA VAL A 488 32.19 40.94 36.76
C VAL A 488 32.79 42.13 37.51
N VAL A 489 33.88 42.72 37.01
CA VAL A 489 34.49 43.93 37.57
C VAL A 489 33.62 45.19 37.40
N GLN A 490 32.63 45.16 36.51
CA GLN A 490 31.68 46.27 36.30
C GLN A 490 30.54 46.25 37.34
N THR A 491 30.91 46.16 38.61
CA THR A 491 30.00 45.98 39.74
C THR A 491 28.95 47.08 39.90
N HIS A 492 29.22 48.30 39.44
CA HIS A 492 28.27 49.42 39.40
C HIS A 492 27.04 49.19 38.51
N LEU A 493 27.12 48.26 37.55
CA LEU A 493 26.03 47.93 36.63
C LEU A 493 25.31 46.62 37.00
N LEU A 494 25.75 45.95 38.07
CA LEU A 494 25.22 44.66 38.53
C LEU A 494 24.43 44.84 39.83
N ASN A 495 23.34 44.09 39.98
CA ASN A 495 22.58 44.09 41.23
C ASN A 495 23.42 43.38 42.32
N PRO A 496 23.72 44.04 43.47
CA PRO A 496 24.55 43.46 44.53
C PRO A 496 24.03 42.13 45.08
N GLU A 497 22.72 41.99 45.29
CA GLU A 497 22.12 40.74 45.82
C GLU A 497 22.21 39.60 44.80
N TRP A 498 21.99 39.91 43.51
CA TRP A 498 22.16 38.94 42.43
C TRP A 498 23.62 38.51 42.32
N LEU A 499 24.56 39.46 42.41
CA LEU A 499 25.99 39.21 42.31
C LEU A 499 26.46 38.27 43.43
N VAL A 500 26.05 38.50 44.68
CA VAL A 500 26.36 37.59 45.81
C VAL A 500 25.86 36.17 45.52
N ASN A 501 24.66 36.00 44.98
CA ASN A 501 24.11 34.68 44.64
C ASN A 501 24.80 34.03 43.42
N TYR A 502 25.27 34.83 42.46
CA TYR A 502 25.98 34.34 41.28
C TYR A 502 27.30 33.66 41.65
N PHE A 503 28.04 34.20 42.62
CA PHE A 503 29.30 33.60 43.09
C PHE A 503 29.12 32.20 43.71
N GLY A 504 27.93 31.88 44.22
CA GLY A 504 27.62 30.51 44.68
C GLY A 504 27.50 29.47 43.55
N ARG A 505 27.50 29.88 42.27
CA ARG A 505 27.49 28.98 41.10
C ARG A 505 28.88 28.74 40.51
N LEU A 506 29.87 29.55 40.88
CA LEU A 506 31.25 29.43 40.38
C LEU A 506 32.00 28.33 41.14
N SER A 507 33.03 27.77 40.50
CA SER A 507 33.95 26.86 41.21
C SER A 507 34.74 27.63 42.26
N VAL A 508 35.31 26.92 43.25
CA VAL A 508 36.09 27.54 44.34
C VAL A 508 37.27 28.35 43.79
N ASP A 509 37.95 27.83 42.76
CA ASP A 509 39.10 28.49 42.17
C ASP A 509 38.68 29.70 41.30
N ASP A 510 37.62 29.56 40.49
CA ASP A 510 37.07 30.67 39.69
C ASP A 510 36.53 31.80 40.58
N CYS A 511 35.88 31.44 41.69
CA CYS A 511 35.38 32.39 42.68
C CYS A 511 36.51 33.25 43.24
N LEU A 512 37.61 32.64 43.68
CA LEU A 512 38.76 33.36 44.23
C LEU A 512 39.44 34.25 43.18
N GLU A 513 39.57 33.77 41.94
CA GLU A 513 40.14 34.58 40.86
C GLU A 513 39.25 35.76 40.46
N CYS A 514 37.92 35.59 40.45
CA CYS A 514 36.97 36.68 40.19
C CYS A 514 36.91 37.69 41.34
N LEU A 515 36.94 37.25 42.61
CA LEU A 515 37.01 38.13 43.77
C LEU A 515 38.31 38.94 43.79
N LYS A 516 39.44 38.31 43.44
CA LYS A 516 40.72 38.99 43.25
C LYS A 516 40.65 40.04 42.15
N ALA A 517 40.05 39.72 41.00
CA ALA A 517 39.86 40.68 39.91
C ALA A 517 38.96 41.85 40.31
N MET A 518 37.88 41.60 41.07
CA MET A 518 37.01 42.65 41.60
C MET A 518 37.74 43.59 42.57
N LEU A 519 38.50 43.04 43.52
CA LEU A 519 39.29 43.84 44.45
C LEU A 519 40.39 44.63 43.71
N GLN A 520 41.06 44.03 42.73
CA GLN A 520 42.05 44.73 41.89
C GLN A 520 41.45 45.89 41.09
N ALA A 521 40.22 45.75 40.61
CA ALA A 521 39.56 46.77 39.81
C ALA A 521 39.15 47.99 40.66
N ASN A 522 38.53 47.77 41.83
CA ASN A 522 38.15 48.85 42.74
C ASN A 522 37.86 48.32 44.16
N ILE A 523 38.87 48.37 45.04
CA ILE A 523 38.76 47.90 46.44
C ILE A 523 37.62 48.61 47.19
N HIS A 524 37.58 49.95 47.15
CA HIS A 524 36.62 50.72 47.94
C HIS A 524 35.16 50.42 47.59
N GLN A 525 34.88 50.12 46.34
CA GLN A 525 33.53 49.81 45.87
C GLN A 525 33.15 48.35 46.09
N ASN A 526 34.11 47.42 45.92
CA ASN A 526 33.81 45.99 45.85
C ASN A 526 33.98 45.28 47.19
N LEU A 527 34.69 45.88 48.15
CA LEU A 527 34.97 45.28 49.46
C LEU A 527 33.70 44.84 50.20
N GLN A 528 32.65 45.68 50.22
CA GLN A 528 31.40 45.35 50.90
C GLN A 528 30.70 44.12 50.30
N VAL A 529 30.71 43.97 48.97
CA VAL A 529 30.11 42.82 48.28
C VAL A 529 30.97 41.57 48.47
N VAL A 530 32.29 41.71 48.44
CA VAL A 530 33.24 40.61 48.68
C VAL A 530 33.11 40.06 50.11
N VAL A 531 32.95 40.94 51.11
CA VAL A 531 32.68 40.53 52.51
C VAL A 531 31.31 39.85 52.65
N GLN A 532 30.29 40.28 51.90
CA GLN A 532 28.99 39.58 51.89
C GLN A 532 29.08 38.18 51.25
N ILE A 533 29.89 38.01 50.22
CA ILE A 533 30.16 36.70 49.59
C ILE A 533 30.94 35.80 50.57
N GLU A 534 31.96 36.34 51.23
CA GLU A 534 32.70 35.65 52.29
C GLU A 534 31.75 35.18 53.40
N THR A 535 30.97 36.09 53.98
CA THR A 535 30.04 35.78 55.08
C THR A 535 29.05 34.67 54.69
N LYS A 536 28.65 34.60 53.41
CA LYS A 536 27.66 33.62 52.94
C LYS A 536 28.26 32.27 52.51
N TYR A 537 29.50 32.24 52.01
CA TYR A 537 30.12 31.05 51.41
C TYR A 537 31.45 30.64 52.08
N HIS A 538 31.77 31.18 53.27
CA HIS A 538 33.02 30.86 53.99
C HIS A 538 33.21 29.36 54.25
N GLU A 539 32.13 28.60 54.48
CA GLU A 539 32.20 27.15 54.74
C GLU A 539 32.63 26.35 53.50
N GLN A 540 32.32 26.85 52.29
CA GLN A 540 32.62 26.17 51.03
C GLN A 540 33.98 26.57 50.44
N LEU A 541 34.40 27.82 50.65
CA LEU A 541 35.60 28.41 50.04
C LEU A 541 36.84 28.29 50.94
N GLY A 542 36.65 28.10 52.25
CA GLY A 542 37.71 27.95 53.24
C GLY A 542 38.24 29.29 53.75
N THR A 543 38.16 29.52 55.06
CA THR A 543 38.55 30.78 55.71
C THR A 543 40.03 31.14 55.46
N GLU A 544 40.93 30.16 55.36
CA GLU A 544 42.37 30.39 55.07
C GLU A 544 42.59 31.09 53.72
N LYS A 545 41.84 30.73 52.67
CA LYS A 545 42.01 31.33 51.33
C LYS A 545 41.49 32.77 51.26
N PHE A 546 40.47 33.11 52.07
CA PHE A 546 40.00 34.48 52.21
C PHE A 546 40.98 35.34 53.01
N ILE A 547 41.57 34.79 54.07
CA ILE A 547 42.64 35.46 54.82
C ILE A 547 43.80 35.79 53.88
N ASP A 548 44.31 34.82 53.11
CA ASP A 548 45.37 35.07 52.11
C ASP A 548 44.97 36.14 51.07
N LEU A 549 43.70 36.14 50.64
CA LEU A 549 43.19 37.12 49.69
C LEU A 549 43.14 38.53 50.31
N PHE A 550 42.54 38.72 51.49
CA PHE A 550 42.46 40.01 52.16
C PHE A 550 43.82 40.53 52.66
N GLU A 551 44.72 39.64 53.08
CA GLU A 551 46.10 39.95 53.41
C GLU A 551 46.85 40.50 52.20
N SER A 552 46.61 39.95 51.00
CA SER A 552 47.21 40.46 49.76
C SER A 552 46.75 41.87 49.36
N PHE A 553 45.67 42.39 49.95
CA PHE A 553 45.10 43.73 49.69
C PHE A 553 45.10 44.67 50.92
N ASN A 554 45.76 44.32 52.03
CA ASN A 554 45.97 45.17 53.21
C ASN A 554 44.67 45.63 53.94
N SER A 555 43.63 44.81 54.00
CA SER A 555 42.38 45.12 54.71
C SER A 555 42.29 44.40 56.06
N TYR A 556 42.67 45.07 57.16
CA TYR A 556 42.54 44.60 58.54
C TYR A 556 41.61 45.52 59.35
N GLU A 557 40.45 45.01 59.77
CA GLU A 557 39.55 45.41 60.89
C GLU A 557 38.20 44.68 60.63
N GLU A 558 37.56 43.85 61.47
CA GLU A 558 37.60 43.54 62.91
C GLU A 558 37.10 42.08 63.15
N SER A 559 37.74 41.38 64.11
CA SER A 559 37.32 40.33 65.09
C SER A 559 35.88 39.74 65.10
N ALA A 560 35.55 38.58 65.68
CA ALA A 560 36.13 37.36 66.28
C ALA A 560 34.94 36.60 66.95
N ILE A 561 35.13 35.35 67.44
CA ILE A 561 34.25 34.52 68.33
C ILE A 561 33.26 33.60 67.54
N ASP A 562 33.07 32.29 67.77
CA ASP A 562 33.54 31.30 68.76
C ASP A 562 33.55 29.89 68.14
N MET A 563 34.32 28.99 68.76
CA MET A 563 34.45 27.57 68.43
C MET A 563 33.36 26.71 69.08
N ASP A 564 33.05 25.58 68.43
CA ASP A 564 32.80 24.22 69.00
C ASP A 564 31.56 23.52 68.42
N ALA A 565 31.80 22.54 67.54
CA ALA A 565 31.17 21.20 67.53
C ALA A 565 31.46 20.47 66.20
N LEU A 566 32.65 19.89 66.09
CA LEU A 566 33.01 18.90 65.06
C LEU A 566 32.86 17.50 65.66
N HIS A 567 32.11 16.61 64.99
CA HIS A 567 32.16 15.13 64.98
C HIS A 567 30.96 14.69 64.09
N ILE A 568 31.04 13.91 63.00
CA ILE A 568 31.86 12.75 62.66
C ILE A 568 31.71 12.47 61.13
N GLU A 569 32.85 12.07 60.54
CA GLU A 569 33.12 11.17 59.40
C GLU A 569 32.59 11.39 57.98
N LYS A 570 33.58 11.39 57.07
CA LYS A 570 33.54 11.23 55.62
C LYS A 570 33.13 9.80 55.25
N GLU A 571 32.24 9.69 54.27
CA GLU A 571 32.15 8.53 53.38
C GLU A 571 33.34 8.51 52.42
N ASP A 572 33.87 7.32 52.13
CA ASP A 572 34.44 6.98 50.83
C ASP A 572 34.48 5.44 50.66
N PRO A 573 34.70 4.89 49.46
CA PRO A 573 33.62 4.32 48.66
C PRO A 573 33.90 2.86 48.27
N LEU A 574 33.16 2.38 47.27
CA LEU A 574 33.31 1.15 46.48
C LEU A 574 32.43 -0.02 46.94
N LEU A 575 31.53 -0.40 46.03
CA LEU A 575 31.39 -1.77 45.56
C LEU A 575 30.74 -1.74 44.17
N THR A 576 31.46 -2.24 43.18
CA THR A 576 30.85 -2.74 41.94
C THR A 576 29.89 -3.88 42.29
N PRO A 577 28.92 -4.20 41.41
CA PRO A 577 29.13 -5.47 40.73
C PRO A 577 28.64 -5.55 39.29
N ASN A 578 29.26 -6.51 38.63
CA ASN A 578 29.05 -7.06 37.30
C ASN A 578 27.59 -7.35 36.88
N VAL A 579 27.36 -7.07 35.58
CA VAL A 579 26.75 -7.93 34.54
C VAL A 579 25.55 -8.81 34.91
N ARG A 580 24.39 -8.52 34.30
CA ARG A 580 23.42 -9.56 33.85
C ARG A 580 22.85 -9.25 32.46
N SER A 581 23.08 -10.22 31.57
CA SER A 581 22.36 -10.69 30.38
C SER A 581 21.15 -9.93 29.81
N GLN A 582 21.20 -9.78 28.49
CA GLN A 582 20.12 -9.73 27.49
C GLN A 582 18.70 -10.12 27.99
N SER A 583 17.74 -9.23 27.79
CA SER A 583 16.34 -9.60 27.47
C SER A 583 15.67 -8.48 26.69
N SER A 584 14.79 -8.85 25.77
CA SER A 584 14.04 -7.95 24.89
C SER A 584 13.13 -6.99 25.67
N PRO A 585 12.87 -5.75 25.19
CA PRO A 585 12.10 -4.74 25.92
C PRO A 585 10.60 -5.07 26.05
N ILE A 586 10.10 -6.08 25.33
CA ILE A 586 8.73 -6.59 25.41
C ILE A 586 8.79 -8.06 25.82
N ILE A 587 8.10 -8.42 26.90
CA ILE A 587 8.01 -9.79 27.40
C ILE A 587 6.55 -10.21 27.57
N VAL A 588 6.28 -11.51 27.42
CA VAL A 588 5.00 -12.13 27.79
C VAL A 588 5.25 -13.17 28.87
N CYS A 589 4.53 -13.07 29.99
CA CYS A 589 4.71 -13.93 31.15
C CYS A 589 3.38 -14.58 31.59
N HIS A 590 3.50 -15.79 32.13
CA HIS A 590 2.41 -16.43 32.87
C HIS A 590 2.42 -15.93 34.30
N GLY A 591 1.30 -15.42 34.79
CA GLY A 591 1.23 -14.93 36.16
C GLY A 591 -0.04 -14.16 36.51
N ASP A 592 -0.07 -13.68 37.74
CA ASP A 592 -1.06 -12.71 38.21
C ASP A 592 -0.51 -11.29 38.02
N LEU A 593 -1.37 -10.38 37.55
CA LEU A 593 -1.03 -8.97 37.36
C LEU A 593 -0.70 -8.29 38.71
N ILE A 594 -1.32 -8.76 39.81
CA ILE A 594 -1.10 -8.24 41.17
C ILE A 594 0.33 -8.50 41.66
N ALA A 595 0.94 -9.60 41.19
CA ALA A 595 2.26 -10.06 41.63
C ALA A 595 3.41 -9.53 40.76
N GLN A 596 3.15 -8.65 39.79
CA GLN A 596 4.20 -8.08 38.94
C GLN A 596 4.94 -6.94 39.65
N GLU A 597 6.27 -7.03 39.64
CA GLU A 597 7.17 -5.98 40.13
C GLU A 597 7.48 -4.96 39.01
N THR A 598 6.46 -4.20 38.59
CA THR A 598 6.61 -3.12 37.59
C THR A 598 6.24 -1.76 38.19
N ASP A 599 6.73 -0.66 37.61
CA ASP A 599 6.40 0.68 38.09
C ASP A 599 4.90 0.95 37.96
N VAL A 600 4.27 0.50 36.88
CA VAL A 600 2.84 0.69 36.61
C VAL A 600 2.16 -0.64 36.25
N ILE A 601 0.96 -0.87 36.78
CA ILE A 601 0.04 -1.91 36.29
C ILE A 601 -1.20 -1.28 35.65
N VAL A 602 -1.60 -1.83 34.50
CA VAL A 602 -2.76 -1.33 33.75
C VAL A 602 -3.97 -2.21 34.01
N VAL A 603 -5.10 -1.60 34.37
CA VAL A 603 -6.34 -2.31 34.69
C VAL A 603 -7.47 -1.79 33.80
N CYS A 604 -8.10 -2.69 33.05
CA CYS A 604 -9.32 -2.37 32.32
C CYS A 604 -10.48 -2.24 33.32
N SER A 605 -10.93 -1.01 33.59
CA SER A 605 -12.00 -0.73 34.57
C SER A 605 -13.36 -1.30 34.15
N SER A 606 -13.57 -1.52 32.86
CA SER A 606 -14.76 -2.21 32.34
C SER A 606 -14.80 -3.70 32.66
N SER A 607 -13.67 -4.31 33.06
CA SER A 607 -13.61 -5.72 33.45
C SER A 607 -13.99 -5.88 34.93
N LYS A 608 -15.23 -6.30 35.19
CA LYS A 608 -15.75 -6.52 36.56
C LYS A 608 -14.89 -7.49 37.38
N TYR A 609 -14.32 -8.51 36.73
CA TYR A 609 -13.49 -9.51 37.41
C TYR A 609 -12.12 -8.95 37.79
N LEU A 610 -11.41 -8.34 36.83
CA LEU A 610 -10.08 -7.79 37.06
C LEU A 610 -10.12 -6.61 38.04
N PHE A 611 -11.10 -5.72 37.88
CA PHE A 611 -11.31 -4.60 38.80
C PHE A 611 -11.56 -5.07 40.23
N LYS A 612 -12.42 -6.08 40.42
CA LYS A 612 -12.72 -6.65 41.74
C LYS A 612 -11.49 -7.32 42.37
N SER A 613 -10.72 -8.09 41.60
CA SER A 613 -9.50 -8.73 42.10
C SER A 613 -8.45 -7.72 42.54
N ILE A 614 -8.26 -6.64 41.79
CA ILE A 614 -7.32 -5.56 42.14
C ILE A 614 -7.79 -4.80 43.39
N CYS A 615 -9.09 -4.51 43.50
CA CYS A 615 -9.65 -3.87 44.70
C CYS A 615 -9.50 -4.76 45.95
N GLN A 616 -9.69 -6.07 45.82
CA GLN A 616 -9.51 -7.02 46.93
C GLN A 616 -8.06 -7.15 47.37
N ALA A 617 -7.11 -7.10 46.43
CA ALA A 617 -5.68 -7.10 46.74
C ALA A 617 -5.18 -5.77 47.28
N GLY A 618 -5.78 -4.66 46.81
CA GLY A 618 -5.49 -3.29 47.20
C GLY A 618 -6.06 -2.86 48.54
N GLY A 619 -7.12 -3.52 49.00
CA GLY A 619 -7.90 -3.11 50.17
C GLY A 619 -8.84 -1.93 49.89
N ASP A 620 -9.60 -1.52 50.91
CA ASP A 620 -10.65 -0.50 50.79
C ASP A 620 -10.12 0.88 50.34
N SER A 621 -8.82 1.16 50.52
CA SER A 621 -8.16 2.40 50.13
C SER A 621 -8.12 2.60 48.60
N VAL A 622 -7.86 1.53 47.83
CA VAL A 622 -7.82 1.59 46.35
C VAL A 622 -9.22 1.81 45.79
N SER A 623 -10.22 1.09 46.31
CA SER A 623 -11.62 1.27 45.91
C SER A 623 -12.15 2.66 46.26
N THR A 624 -11.80 3.17 47.45
CA THR A 624 -12.24 4.50 47.90
C THR A 624 -11.60 5.60 47.05
N SER A 625 -10.29 5.51 46.77
CA SER A 625 -9.57 6.48 45.94
C SER A 625 -10.07 6.49 44.49
N TYR A 626 -10.33 5.31 43.93
CA TYR A 626 -10.94 5.19 42.60
C TYR A 626 -12.35 5.82 42.55
N ASN A 627 -13.20 5.49 43.53
CA ASN A 627 -14.57 6.01 43.59
C ASN A 627 -14.62 7.53 43.84
N GLN A 628 -13.67 8.07 44.61
CA GLN A 628 -13.56 9.51 44.83
C GLN A 628 -13.17 10.24 43.53
N GLN A 629 -12.15 9.75 42.82
CA GLN A 629 -11.71 10.36 41.55
C GLN A 629 -12.76 10.23 40.43
N ILE A 630 -13.48 9.10 40.33
CA ILE A 630 -14.54 8.94 39.33
C ILE A 630 -15.78 9.78 39.65
N SER A 631 -16.06 10.05 40.93
CA SER A 631 -17.15 10.94 41.32
C SER A 631 -16.88 12.41 40.97
N GLY A 632 -15.60 12.83 41.04
CA GLY A 632 -15.17 14.16 40.63
C GLY A 632 -15.06 14.33 39.10
N SER A 633 -14.71 13.27 38.38
CA SER A 633 -14.48 13.26 36.93
C SER A 633 -15.01 11.99 36.27
N PRO A 634 -16.33 11.85 36.05
CA PRO A 634 -16.95 10.61 35.58
C PRO A 634 -16.57 10.18 34.15
N ASN A 635 -15.99 11.10 33.36
CA ASN A 635 -15.52 10.84 31.99
C ASN A 635 -13.99 10.86 31.85
N ALA A 636 -13.24 10.71 32.94
CA ALA A 636 -11.78 10.69 32.87
C ALA A 636 -11.29 9.51 32.00
N PRO A 637 -10.41 9.75 31.01
CA PRO A 637 -9.91 8.70 30.12
C PRO A 637 -8.93 7.74 30.82
N ILE A 638 -8.35 8.15 31.93
CA ILE A 638 -7.48 7.35 32.80
C ILE A 638 -7.64 7.80 34.25
N ILE A 639 -7.71 6.86 35.18
CA ILE A 639 -7.78 7.11 36.62
C ILE A 639 -6.52 6.51 37.26
N ILE A 640 -5.76 7.32 37.99
CA ILE A 640 -4.46 6.94 38.53
C ILE A 640 -4.57 6.87 40.05
N VAL A 641 -4.33 5.69 40.60
CA VAL A 641 -4.50 5.40 42.02
C VAL A 641 -3.19 4.88 42.60
N GLU A 642 -2.92 5.26 43.85
CA GLU A 642 -1.80 4.71 44.61
C GLU A 642 -2.04 3.24 44.95
N PRO A 643 -1.03 2.38 44.82
CA PRO A 643 -1.12 1.00 45.27
C PRO A 643 -1.31 0.94 46.79
N ALA A 644 -1.99 -0.10 47.27
CA ALA A 644 -2.05 -0.44 48.69
C ALA A 644 -2.17 -1.97 48.83
N GLY A 645 -2.10 -2.47 50.06
CA GLY A 645 -2.25 -3.90 50.35
C GLY A 645 -1.12 -4.75 49.75
N LYS A 646 -1.48 -5.77 48.96
CA LYS A 646 -0.55 -6.78 48.40
C LYS A 646 -0.03 -6.45 47.00
N ILE A 647 -0.25 -5.23 46.50
CA ILE A 647 0.13 -4.82 45.15
C ILE A 647 1.56 -4.29 45.15
N ALA A 648 2.46 -4.92 44.39
CA ALA A 648 3.89 -4.62 44.37
C ALA A 648 4.28 -3.42 43.48
N SER A 649 3.39 -2.97 42.59
CA SER A 649 3.67 -1.89 41.64
C SER A 649 3.61 -0.49 42.25
N LYS A 650 4.32 0.50 41.70
CA LYS A 650 4.31 1.88 42.22
C LYS A 650 3.03 2.66 41.92
N LYS A 651 2.30 2.34 40.83
CA LYS A 651 1.03 2.98 40.44
C LYS A 651 0.06 2.01 39.76
N ILE A 652 -1.24 2.29 39.90
CA ILE A 652 -2.31 1.56 39.22
C ILE A 652 -3.03 2.50 38.24
N TYR A 653 -3.06 2.13 36.96
CA TYR A 653 -3.74 2.89 35.91
C TYR A 653 -5.05 2.18 35.53
N PHE A 654 -6.18 2.78 35.88
CA PHE A 654 -7.50 2.29 35.48
C PHE A 654 -7.97 2.98 34.20
N LEU A 655 -8.13 2.22 33.13
CA LEU A 655 -8.61 2.72 31.84
C LEU A 655 -9.93 2.03 31.44
N PRO A 656 -10.97 2.78 31.04
CA PRO A 656 -12.17 2.19 30.48
C PRO A 656 -11.93 1.70 29.06
N TRP A 657 -12.48 0.54 28.71
CA TRP A 657 -12.47 0.03 27.34
C TRP A 657 -13.81 -0.62 26.97
N LYS A 658 -14.25 -0.48 25.72
CA LYS A 658 -15.49 -1.06 25.21
C LYS A 658 -15.22 -1.81 23.90
N THR A 659 -15.86 -2.96 23.74
CA THR A 659 -15.75 -3.77 22.51
C THR A 659 -16.62 -3.19 21.39
N ASN A 660 -16.25 -3.48 20.13
CA ASN A 660 -17.03 -3.14 18.93
C ASN A 660 -17.09 -4.37 17.98
N SER A 661 -18.18 -4.51 17.22
CA SER A 661 -18.35 -5.55 16.21
C SER A 661 -17.56 -5.29 14.93
N ASP A 662 -17.24 -4.04 14.63
CA ASP A 662 -16.40 -3.66 13.48
C ASP A 662 -14.91 -3.87 13.80
N GLN A 663 -14.20 -4.63 12.96
CA GLN A 663 -12.79 -4.98 13.17
C GLN A 663 -11.85 -3.78 13.10
N SER A 664 -12.14 -2.78 12.25
CA SER A 664 -11.29 -1.60 12.08
C SER A 664 -11.37 -0.68 13.30
N ILE A 665 -12.60 -0.45 13.78
CA ILE A 665 -12.87 0.36 14.98
C ILE A 665 -12.35 -0.36 16.23
N LEU A 666 -12.48 -1.69 16.29
CA LEU A 666 -11.92 -2.50 17.37
C LEU A 666 -10.39 -2.35 17.46
N CYS A 667 -9.66 -2.50 16.35
CA CYS A 667 -8.22 -2.30 16.32
C CYS A 667 -7.83 -0.90 16.80
N LYS A 668 -8.50 0.14 16.27
CA LYS A 668 -8.21 1.52 16.65
C LYS A 668 -8.44 1.78 18.14
N SER A 669 -9.52 1.24 18.71
CA SER A 669 -9.81 1.38 20.14
C SER A 669 -8.77 0.72 21.06
N ILE A 670 -8.13 -0.37 20.61
CA ILE A 670 -7.07 -1.07 21.34
C ILE A 670 -5.75 -0.30 21.22
N GLU A 671 -5.45 0.25 20.04
CA GLU A 671 -4.31 1.14 19.83
C GLU A 671 -4.37 2.35 20.75
N ASP A 672 -5.53 3.00 20.84
CA ASP A 672 -5.74 4.18 21.69
C ASP A 672 -5.61 3.82 23.17
N PHE A 673 -6.14 2.66 23.60
CA PHE A 673 -6.01 2.15 24.97
C PHE A 673 -4.54 1.94 25.37
N VAL A 674 -3.76 1.26 24.53
CA VAL A 674 -2.34 0.97 24.80
C VAL A 674 -1.50 2.24 24.74
N SER A 675 -1.75 3.11 23.75
CA SER A 675 -1.00 4.36 23.58
C SER A 675 -1.20 5.30 24.76
N LEU A 676 -2.43 5.47 25.24
CA LEU A 676 -2.73 6.36 26.37
C LEU A 676 -2.00 5.92 27.66
N ALA A 677 -1.99 4.61 27.95
CA ALA A 677 -1.32 4.08 29.12
C ALA A 677 0.21 4.25 29.05
N LEU A 678 0.80 4.02 27.87
CA LEU A 678 2.24 4.20 27.64
C LEU A 678 2.64 5.68 27.73
N GLU A 679 1.92 6.57 27.05
CA GLU A 679 2.19 8.02 27.06
C GLU A 679 2.13 8.58 28.49
N LYS A 680 1.13 8.18 29.28
CA LYS A 680 1.05 8.59 30.70
C LYS A 680 2.15 7.99 31.58
N ALA A 681 2.64 6.80 31.28
CA ALA A 681 3.77 6.23 32.01
C ALA A 681 5.09 6.93 31.65
N ILE A 682 5.25 7.33 30.38
CA ILE A 682 6.39 8.11 29.88
C ILE A 682 6.40 9.52 30.48
N ASP A 683 5.25 10.22 30.48
CA ASP A 683 5.09 11.54 31.10
C ASP A 683 5.56 11.54 32.56
N HIS A 684 5.24 10.46 33.29
CA HIS A 684 5.63 10.27 34.68
C HIS A 684 7.02 9.64 34.88
N LYS A 685 7.79 9.46 33.79
CA LYS A 685 9.18 8.94 33.78
C LYS A 685 9.33 7.54 34.39
N TYR A 686 8.29 6.70 34.30
CA TYR A 686 8.38 5.29 34.71
C TYR A 686 9.17 4.46 33.70
N ARG A 687 9.79 3.37 34.15
CA ARG A 687 10.68 2.53 33.33
C ARG A 687 10.07 1.17 32.99
N SER A 688 8.98 0.78 33.67
CA SER A 688 8.31 -0.50 33.44
C SER A 688 6.78 -0.44 33.57
N ILE A 689 6.06 -1.15 32.70
CA ILE A 689 4.59 -1.21 32.70
C ILE A 689 4.09 -2.62 32.36
N ALA A 690 3.03 -3.06 33.05
CA ALA A 690 2.40 -4.36 32.82
C ALA A 690 0.97 -4.22 32.30
N PHE A 691 0.66 -4.92 31.20
CA PHE A 691 -0.65 -4.98 30.57
C PHE A 691 -1.31 -6.37 30.74
N PRO A 692 -2.62 -6.43 31.00
CA PRO A 692 -3.39 -7.66 30.90
C PRO A 692 -3.77 -7.98 29.44
N ALA A 693 -4.07 -9.24 29.14
CA ALA A 693 -4.64 -9.65 27.84
C ALA A 693 -6.10 -9.21 27.69
N ILE A 694 -6.31 -7.96 27.30
CA ILE A 694 -7.64 -7.34 27.17
C ILE A 694 -8.32 -7.83 25.90
N GLY A 695 -9.63 -8.11 25.95
CA GLY A 695 -10.42 -8.49 24.77
C GLY A 695 -10.24 -9.94 24.29
N CYS A 696 -9.22 -10.66 24.76
CA CYS A 696 -8.95 -12.06 24.39
C CYS A 696 -9.83 -13.10 25.14
N GLY A 697 -10.81 -12.64 25.94
CA GLY A 697 -11.76 -13.47 26.69
C GLY A 697 -13.16 -13.52 26.06
N GLY A 698 -14.21 -13.67 26.89
CA GLY A 698 -15.62 -13.92 26.51
C GLY A 698 -16.34 -12.87 25.63
N PHE A 699 -15.62 -11.98 24.95
CA PHE A 699 -16.13 -10.95 24.04
C PHE A 699 -16.23 -11.39 22.57
N LYS A 700 -15.92 -12.66 22.24
CA LYS A 700 -15.96 -13.23 20.86
C LYS A 700 -15.05 -12.53 19.84
N CYS A 701 -14.04 -11.78 20.29
CA CYS A 701 -13.07 -11.13 19.42
C CYS A 701 -11.97 -12.12 18.98
N SER A 702 -11.36 -11.87 17.82
CA SER A 702 -10.24 -12.68 17.35
C SER A 702 -9.01 -12.45 18.24
N ILE A 703 -8.55 -13.50 18.93
CA ILE A 703 -7.34 -13.48 19.76
C ILE A 703 -6.15 -13.00 18.94
N GLN A 704 -6.00 -13.51 17.72
CA GLN A 704 -4.94 -13.14 16.79
C GLN A 704 -4.98 -11.66 16.40
N LEU A 705 -6.17 -11.10 16.20
CA LEU A 705 -6.29 -9.68 15.85
C LEU A 705 -5.85 -8.79 17.02
N ILE A 706 -6.29 -9.13 18.23
CA ILE A 706 -6.01 -8.32 19.42
C ILE A 706 -4.55 -8.42 19.84
N SER A 707 -4.00 -9.64 19.93
CA SER A 707 -2.60 -9.86 20.30
C SER A 707 -1.66 -9.15 19.32
N ARG A 708 -1.92 -9.26 18.02
CA ARG A 708 -1.15 -8.56 16.98
C ARG A 708 -1.22 -7.04 17.13
N THR A 709 -2.40 -6.48 17.36
CA THR A 709 -2.57 -5.03 17.50
C THR A 709 -1.87 -4.52 18.76
N MET A 710 -2.09 -5.13 19.94
CA MET A 710 -1.44 -4.72 21.18
C MET A 710 0.09 -4.78 21.08
N VAL A 711 0.65 -5.89 20.57
CA VAL A 711 2.11 -6.05 20.45
C VAL A 711 2.69 -5.04 19.45
N ARG A 712 2.04 -4.80 18.31
CA ARG A 712 2.52 -3.82 17.32
C ARG A 712 2.47 -2.38 17.83
N THR A 713 1.41 -1.99 18.53
CA THR A 713 1.31 -0.65 19.12
C THR A 713 2.43 -0.42 20.13
N VAL A 714 2.67 -1.39 21.02
CA VAL A 714 3.79 -1.34 21.97
C VAL A 714 5.13 -1.26 21.23
N TYR A 715 5.38 -2.15 20.27
CA TYR A 715 6.62 -2.18 19.51
C TYR A 715 6.90 -0.86 18.78
N SER A 716 5.86 -0.25 18.18
CA SER A 716 5.98 1.06 17.53
C SER A 716 6.34 2.17 18.50
N LYS A 717 5.77 2.19 19.72
CA LYS A 717 6.03 3.24 20.71
C LYS A 717 7.39 3.07 21.40
N LEU A 718 7.86 1.84 21.57
CA LEU A 718 9.19 1.54 22.14
C LEU A 718 10.36 1.84 21.20
N LYS A 719 10.13 2.13 19.92
CA LYS A 719 11.17 2.69 19.04
C LYS A 719 11.65 4.07 19.48
N THR A 720 10.76 4.85 20.11
CA THR A 720 11.02 6.25 20.51
C THR A 720 11.39 6.37 21.99
N TYR A 721 11.00 5.42 22.83
CA TYR A 721 11.16 5.50 24.30
C TYR A 721 11.68 4.19 24.89
N GLN A 722 12.66 4.28 25.80
CA GLN A 722 13.20 3.13 26.53
C GLN A 722 12.31 2.79 27.74
N MET A 723 11.45 1.78 27.59
CA MET A 723 10.59 1.27 28.67
C MET A 723 10.43 -0.25 28.54
N SER A 724 10.41 -0.96 29.67
CA SER A 724 10.12 -2.40 29.71
C SER A 724 8.60 -2.63 29.76
N VAL A 725 8.07 -3.42 28.83
CA VAL A 725 6.64 -3.72 28.74
C VAL A 725 6.41 -5.21 28.92
N SER A 726 5.52 -5.57 29.84
CA SER A 726 5.14 -6.96 30.09
C SER A 726 3.66 -7.21 29.79
N PHE A 727 3.36 -8.27 29.05
CA PHE A 727 2.01 -8.80 28.89
C PHE A 727 1.81 -9.97 29.86
N VAL A 728 0.88 -9.81 30.81
CA VAL A 728 0.64 -10.78 31.88
C VAL A 728 -0.60 -11.58 31.57
N ILE A 729 -0.42 -12.90 31.42
CA ILE A 729 -1.48 -13.82 31.00
C ILE A 729 -1.67 -14.88 32.10
N GLN A 730 -2.93 -15.15 32.45
CA GLN A 730 -3.21 -16.15 33.48
C GLN A 730 -2.68 -17.54 33.07
N PRO A 731 -2.12 -18.33 34.00
CA PRO A 731 -1.53 -19.64 33.68
C PRO A 731 -2.48 -20.63 33.00
N ASP A 732 -3.78 -20.51 33.20
CA ASP A 732 -4.81 -21.38 32.59
C ASP A 732 -5.16 -21.00 31.14
N LYS A 733 -4.60 -19.91 30.60
CA LYS A 733 -4.87 -19.37 29.24
C LYS A 733 -3.68 -19.52 28.30
N LYS A 734 -3.25 -20.77 28.08
CA LYS A 734 -2.07 -21.10 27.27
C LYS A 734 -2.20 -20.68 25.80
N ASP A 735 -3.38 -20.79 25.22
CA ASP A 735 -3.70 -20.39 23.85
C ASP A 735 -3.47 -18.88 23.61
N ILE A 736 -3.86 -18.03 24.56
CA ILE A 736 -3.61 -16.58 24.49
C ILE A 736 -2.12 -16.28 24.66
N TYR A 737 -1.44 -16.98 25.57
CA TYR A 737 -0.01 -16.84 25.78
C TYR A 737 0.81 -17.17 24.53
N ASP A 738 0.52 -18.31 23.91
CA ASP A 738 1.21 -18.77 22.71
C ASP A 738 1.04 -17.78 21.55
N GLU A 739 -0.14 -17.16 21.39
CA GLU A 739 -0.37 -16.18 20.32
C GLU A 739 0.31 -14.82 20.57
N PHE A 740 0.34 -14.33 21.81
CA PHE A 740 1.13 -13.13 22.15
C PHE A 740 2.63 -13.38 21.98
N LYS A 741 3.11 -14.56 22.42
CA LYS A 741 4.50 -14.95 22.27
C LYS A 741 4.91 -15.04 20.81
N LYS A 742 4.09 -15.67 19.97
CA LYS A 742 4.31 -15.74 18.52
C LYS A 742 4.46 -14.36 17.88
N HIS A 743 3.60 -13.39 18.20
CA HIS A 743 3.72 -12.03 17.63
C HIS A 743 4.91 -11.24 18.18
N ILE A 744 5.32 -11.48 19.42
CA ILE A 744 6.55 -10.91 19.98
C ILE A 744 7.78 -11.52 19.28
N ASP A 745 7.78 -12.84 19.07
CA ASP A 745 8.86 -13.56 18.39
C ASP A 745 8.93 -13.21 16.90
N GLU A 746 7.79 -12.94 16.23
CA GLU A 746 7.72 -12.42 14.86
C GLU A 746 8.33 -11.01 14.70
N LEU A 747 8.33 -10.22 15.77
CA LEU A 747 8.85 -8.85 15.80
C LEU A 747 10.28 -8.76 16.36
N GLN A 748 10.80 -9.82 16.97
CA GLN A 748 12.20 -9.91 17.38
C GLN A 748 13.05 -10.51 16.24
N PRO A 749 14.18 -9.88 15.87
CA PRO A 749 15.12 -10.54 14.97
C PRO A 749 15.76 -11.76 15.67
N PRO A 750 16.15 -12.80 14.93
CA PRO A 750 16.82 -13.97 15.50
C PRO A 750 18.09 -13.57 16.27
N PRO A 751 18.49 -14.33 17.30
CA PRO A 751 19.57 -13.93 18.19
C PRO A 751 20.94 -14.09 17.52
N SER A 752 21.34 -13.06 16.77
CA SER A 752 22.72 -12.57 16.62
C SER A 752 22.79 -11.60 15.43
N SER A 753 22.68 -10.30 15.67
CA SER A 753 23.14 -9.29 14.70
C SER A 753 23.44 -7.95 15.39
N ILE A 754 24.71 -7.60 15.35
CA ILE A 754 25.24 -6.24 15.39
C ILE A 754 24.48 -5.41 14.35
N ILE A 755 24.07 -4.17 14.67
CA ILE A 755 23.58 -3.22 13.65
C ILE A 755 24.75 -2.95 12.70
N LEU A 756 24.76 -3.67 11.59
CA LEU A 756 25.70 -3.44 10.50
C LEU A 756 25.14 -2.28 9.68
N LYS A 757 25.74 -1.09 9.82
CA LYS A 757 25.51 0.06 8.91
C LYS A 757 25.79 -0.30 7.43
N THR A 758 26.53 -1.37 7.21
CA THR A 758 26.90 -1.89 5.89
C THR A 758 26.56 -3.37 5.81
N ILE A 759 25.70 -3.73 4.87
CA ILE A 759 25.35 -5.12 4.58
C ILE A 759 26.08 -5.55 3.31
N ALA A 760 26.83 -6.64 3.37
CA ALA A 760 27.64 -7.14 2.26
C ALA A 760 27.32 -8.60 1.94
N THR A 761 27.16 -8.91 0.66
CA THR A 761 26.97 -10.27 0.14
C THR A 761 28.00 -10.57 -0.94
N LYS A 762 28.69 -11.70 -0.81
CA LYS A 762 29.64 -12.18 -1.83
C LYS A 762 28.88 -12.97 -2.91
N LEU A 763 29.08 -12.61 -4.18
CA LEU A 763 28.50 -13.29 -5.34
C LEU A 763 29.61 -13.77 -6.28
N GLY A 764 29.88 -15.08 -6.23
CA GLY A 764 31.01 -15.67 -6.96
C GLY A 764 32.36 -15.06 -6.54
N LYS A 765 33.01 -14.34 -7.46
CA LYS A 765 34.27 -13.62 -7.19
C LYS A 765 34.06 -12.15 -6.82
N GLY A 766 32.86 -11.61 -6.99
CA GLY A 766 32.52 -10.21 -6.70
C GLY A 766 31.79 -10.04 -5.36
N MET A 767 31.60 -8.79 -4.96
CA MET A 767 30.93 -8.38 -3.72
C MET A 767 29.90 -7.29 -4.02
N ILE A 768 28.71 -7.40 -3.43
CA ILE A 768 27.70 -6.34 -3.42
C ILE A 768 27.50 -5.88 -1.98
N GLU A 769 27.55 -4.58 -1.77
CA GLU A 769 27.38 -3.94 -0.47
C GLU A 769 26.24 -2.91 -0.53
N VAL A 770 25.50 -2.77 0.57
CA VAL A 770 24.54 -1.69 0.81
C VAL A 770 25.01 -0.92 2.02
N GLU A 771 25.16 0.39 1.90
CA GLU A 771 25.64 1.27 2.96
C GLU A 771 24.68 2.46 3.12
N MET A 772 24.37 2.78 4.37
CA MET A 772 23.67 4.01 4.71
C MET A 772 24.71 5.13 4.91
N GLY A 773 24.67 6.17 4.07
CA GLY A 773 25.60 7.28 4.17
C GLY A 773 25.76 8.14 2.91
N ASP A 774 26.88 8.87 2.86
CA ASP A 774 27.19 9.85 1.83
C ASP A 774 28.00 9.23 0.68
N ILE A 775 27.46 9.30 -0.54
CA ILE A 775 28.10 8.74 -1.74
C ILE A 775 29.42 9.44 -2.10
N THR A 776 29.61 10.69 -1.69
CA THR A 776 30.86 11.44 -1.98
C THR A 776 32.05 10.95 -1.16
N LYS A 777 31.82 10.19 -0.08
CA LYS A 777 32.87 9.66 0.80
C LYS A 777 33.33 8.24 0.39
N GLN A 778 32.77 7.69 -0.68
CA GLN A 778 32.97 6.30 -1.06
C GLN A 778 34.30 6.08 -1.78
N LYS A 779 35.08 5.11 -1.28
CA LYS A 779 36.37 4.70 -1.86
C LYS A 779 36.16 3.60 -2.90
N VAL A 780 35.92 3.99 -4.15
CA VAL A 780 35.66 3.10 -5.29
C VAL A 780 36.34 3.63 -6.55
N ASP A 781 36.53 2.80 -7.58
CA ASP A 781 37.09 3.28 -8.86
C ASP A 781 36.13 4.26 -9.55
N VAL A 782 34.82 3.99 -9.50
CA VAL A 782 33.80 4.82 -10.17
C VAL A 782 32.67 5.21 -9.23
N ILE A 783 32.35 6.51 -9.16
CA ILE A 783 31.12 7.02 -8.52
C ILE A 783 30.10 7.33 -9.61
N VAL A 784 28.89 6.78 -9.48
CA VAL A 784 27.78 7.05 -10.39
C VAL A 784 26.93 8.20 -9.85
N GLY A 785 26.60 9.16 -10.70
CA GLY A 785 25.66 10.24 -10.42
C GLY A 785 24.53 10.27 -11.45
N SER A 786 23.43 10.95 -11.14
CA SER A 786 22.36 11.18 -12.12
C SER A 786 22.49 12.58 -12.71
N SER A 787 22.50 12.70 -14.05
CA SER A 787 22.49 14.01 -14.72
C SER A 787 21.10 14.66 -14.72
N SER A 788 20.04 13.86 -14.56
CA SER A 788 18.63 14.29 -14.45
C SER A 788 18.27 14.82 -13.07
N SER A 789 18.96 14.37 -12.00
CA SER A 789 18.76 14.86 -10.64
C SER A 789 19.64 16.08 -10.36
N GLY A 790 19.03 17.28 -10.37
CA GLY A 790 19.75 18.52 -10.10
C GLY A 790 20.48 18.52 -8.75
N ILE A 791 19.84 18.00 -7.69
CA ILE A 791 20.41 18.03 -6.33
C ILE A 791 21.61 17.09 -6.20
N LEU A 792 21.48 15.82 -6.61
CA LEU A 792 22.57 14.84 -6.51
C LEU A 792 23.76 15.21 -7.39
N ARG A 793 23.49 15.74 -8.59
CA ARG A 793 24.51 16.25 -9.50
C ARG A 793 25.32 17.39 -8.87
N GLU A 794 24.64 18.36 -8.28
CA GLU A 794 25.30 19.49 -7.63
C GLU A 794 26.14 19.06 -6.42
N ILE A 795 25.67 18.09 -5.62
CA ILE A 795 26.41 17.55 -4.47
C ILE A 795 27.73 16.90 -4.93
N ILE A 796 27.67 16.03 -5.95
CA ILE A 796 28.85 15.33 -6.47
C ILE A 796 29.82 16.30 -7.14
N ILE A 797 29.34 17.23 -7.98
CA ILE A 797 30.19 18.21 -8.68
C ILE A 797 30.84 19.18 -7.70
N LYS A 798 30.10 19.66 -6.68
CA LYS A 798 30.65 20.56 -5.65
C LYS A 798 31.74 19.86 -4.83
N ALA A 799 31.56 18.60 -4.51
CA ALA A 799 32.55 17.81 -3.78
C ALA A 799 33.78 17.43 -4.64
N ALA A 800 33.61 17.24 -5.95
CA ALA A 800 34.71 16.98 -6.89
C ALA A 800 35.56 18.22 -7.19
N GLY A 801 34.96 19.42 -7.18
CA GLY A 801 35.66 20.70 -7.34
C GLY A 801 35.54 21.31 -8.74
N LYS A 802 36.23 22.46 -8.93
CA LYS A 802 36.05 23.33 -10.11
C LYS A 802 36.48 22.67 -11.43
N GLU A 803 37.53 21.84 -11.41
CA GLU A 803 38.03 21.15 -12.60
C GLU A 803 37.03 20.15 -13.17
N SER A 804 36.45 19.31 -12.31
CA SER A 804 35.39 18.36 -12.70
C SER A 804 34.12 19.07 -13.18
N ARG A 805 33.78 20.24 -12.62
CA ARG A 805 32.68 21.09 -13.11
C ARG A 805 32.94 21.56 -14.54
N MET A 806 34.13 22.07 -14.84
CA MET A 806 34.49 22.53 -16.18
C MET A 806 34.48 21.36 -17.19
N ALA A 807 35.02 20.20 -16.81
CA ALA A 807 35.00 19.00 -17.65
C ALA A 807 33.56 18.51 -17.93
N TYR A 808 32.69 18.54 -16.93
CA TYR A 808 31.27 18.21 -17.10
C TYR A 808 30.57 19.16 -18.08
N ASP A 809 30.76 20.47 -17.94
CA ASP A 809 30.14 21.46 -18.82
C ASP A 809 30.66 21.37 -20.26
N ILE A 810 31.93 21.01 -20.45
CA ILE A 810 32.53 20.79 -21.78
C ILE A 810 31.94 19.54 -22.43
N GLU A 811 31.88 18.42 -21.71
CA GLU A 811 31.31 17.17 -22.25
C GLU A 811 29.81 17.31 -22.54
N LEU A 812 29.07 18.00 -21.68
CA LEU A 812 27.64 18.27 -21.90
C LEU A 812 27.40 19.14 -23.16
N LYS A 813 28.28 20.12 -23.42
CA LYS A 813 28.22 20.94 -24.63
C LYS A 813 28.63 20.19 -25.89
N SER A 814 29.62 19.30 -25.77
CA SER A 814 30.16 18.53 -26.89
C SER A 814 29.24 17.37 -27.30
N HIS A 815 28.58 16.74 -26.31
CA HIS A 815 27.72 15.58 -26.48
C HIS A 815 26.39 15.71 -25.71
N PRO A 816 25.48 16.63 -26.11
CA PRO A 816 24.26 16.96 -25.37
C PRO A 816 23.26 15.80 -25.24
N ASN A 817 23.37 14.79 -26.10
CA ASN A 817 22.49 13.61 -26.12
C ASN A 817 23.16 12.35 -25.54
N SER A 818 24.34 12.46 -24.92
CA SER A 818 24.99 11.28 -24.34
C SER A 818 24.20 10.73 -23.15
N VAL A 819 24.00 9.41 -23.14
CA VAL A 819 23.35 8.68 -22.03
C VAL A 819 24.28 8.58 -20.81
N LEU A 820 25.60 8.66 -21.03
CA LEU A 820 26.61 8.62 -19.98
C LEU A 820 27.67 9.70 -20.25
N ILE A 821 27.95 10.53 -19.25
CA ILE A 821 28.99 11.55 -19.26
C ILE A 821 30.05 11.16 -18.23
N ALA A 822 31.27 10.90 -18.70
CA ALA A 822 32.38 10.50 -17.84
C ALA A 822 33.30 11.70 -17.59
N ILE A 823 33.58 12.00 -16.31
CA ILE A 823 34.42 13.15 -15.93
C ILE A 823 35.50 12.75 -14.92
N PRO A 824 36.59 13.54 -14.79
CA PRO A 824 37.61 13.33 -13.78
C PRO A 824 37.05 13.40 -12.35
N SER A 825 37.61 12.62 -11.43
CA SER A 825 37.16 12.55 -10.04
C SER A 825 37.43 13.80 -9.20
N GLY A 826 38.41 14.61 -9.59
CA GLY A 826 38.79 15.82 -8.86
C GLY A 826 39.23 15.50 -7.43
N SER A 827 38.57 16.10 -6.44
CA SER A 827 38.85 15.89 -5.01
C SER A 827 38.12 14.67 -4.39
N LEU A 828 37.30 13.94 -5.16
CA LEU A 828 36.61 12.75 -4.64
C LEU A 828 37.56 11.55 -4.52
N PRO A 829 37.34 10.66 -3.55
CA PRO A 829 38.13 9.45 -3.35
C PRO A 829 37.79 8.33 -4.37
N CYS A 830 37.73 8.68 -5.65
CA CYS A 830 37.50 7.76 -6.77
C CYS A 830 38.41 8.05 -7.96
N LYS A 831 38.44 7.18 -8.97
CA LYS A 831 39.24 7.40 -10.20
C LYS A 831 38.45 8.18 -11.25
N GLN A 832 37.13 7.98 -11.34
CA GLN A 832 36.28 8.65 -12.32
C GLN A 832 34.83 8.78 -11.84
N ILE A 833 34.10 9.78 -12.36
CA ILE A 833 32.69 9.99 -12.07
C ILE A 833 31.87 9.77 -13.34
N PHE A 834 30.83 8.94 -13.28
CA PHE A 834 29.92 8.69 -14.40
C PHE A 834 28.55 9.30 -14.11
N PHE A 835 28.16 10.31 -14.88
CA PHE A 835 26.82 10.89 -14.84
C PHE A 835 25.93 10.21 -15.87
N VAL A 836 24.89 9.52 -15.42
CA VAL A 836 23.91 8.86 -16.28
C VAL A 836 22.65 9.72 -16.46
N LYS A 837 22.19 9.83 -17.70
CA LYS A 837 20.92 10.46 -18.05
C LYS A 837 19.84 9.39 -18.05
N TRP A 838 18.85 9.54 -17.17
CA TRP A 838 17.73 8.63 -17.04
C TRP A 838 16.47 9.37 -16.64
N GLU A 839 15.35 9.05 -17.29
CA GLU A 839 14.05 9.64 -17.05
C GLU A 839 13.05 8.51 -16.79
N PRO A 840 12.37 8.50 -15.63
CA PRO A 840 11.39 7.46 -15.31
C PRO A 840 10.15 7.53 -16.22
N ASN A 841 9.57 6.37 -16.53
CA ASN A 841 8.34 6.24 -17.32
C ASN A 841 7.21 5.67 -16.45
N ASP A 842 5.96 6.09 -16.69
CA ASP A 842 4.79 5.64 -15.93
C ASP A 842 4.40 4.18 -16.23
N ASN A 843 4.86 3.60 -17.35
CA ASN A 843 4.66 2.19 -17.65
C ASN A 843 5.75 1.32 -17.00
N GLU A 844 5.34 0.36 -16.15
CA GLU A 844 6.25 -0.50 -15.36
C GLU A 844 7.21 -1.35 -16.23
N GLU A 845 6.77 -1.87 -17.38
CA GLU A 845 7.64 -2.68 -18.25
C GLU A 845 8.72 -1.82 -18.92
N ILE A 846 8.34 -0.62 -19.39
CA ILE A 846 9.26 0.34 -20.00
C ILE A 846 10.23 0.89 -18.94
N LEU A 847 9.74 1.15 -17.73
CA LEU A 847 10.56 1.55 -16.59
C LEU A 847 11.63 0.50 -16.27
N GLN A 848 11.25 -0.78 -16.16
CA GLN A 848 12.20 -1.87 -15.90
C GLN A 848 13.24 -2.00 -17.00
N GLN A 849 12.81 -1.99 -18.27
CA GLN A 849 13.74 -2.12 -19.41
C GLN A 849 14.73 -0.95 -19.47
N SER A 850 14.28 0.29 -19.23
CA SER A 850 15.16 1.46 -19.23
C SER A 850 16.23 1.42 -18.12
N LEU A 851 15.91 0.85 -16.95
CA LEU A 851 16.86 0.67 -15.85
C LEU A 851 17.90 -0.42 -16.17
N ILE A 852 17.47 -1.51 -16.81
CA ILE A 852 18.37 -2.57 -17.28
C ILE A 852 19.39 -2.01 -18.27
N ASP A 853 18.92 -1.19 -19.22
CA ASP A 853 19.77 -0.58 -20.25
C ASP A 853 20.78 0.40 -19.64
N LEU A 854 20.34 1.19 -18.64
CA LEU A 854 21.22 2.10 -17.90
C LEU A 854 22.33 1.35 -17.15
N ILE A 855 21.99 0.32 -16.39
CA ILE A 855 22.95 -0.47 -15.61
C ILE A 855 23.93 -1.17 -16.54
N SER A 856 23.40 -1.76 -17.62
CA SER A 856 24.22 -2.40 -18.66
C SER A 856 25.22 -1.41 -19.26
N THR A 857 24.80 -0.17 -19.53
CA THR A 857 25.66 0.89 -20.08
C THR A 857 26.78 1.26 -19.11
N VAL A 858 26.46 1.43 -17.81
CA VAL A 858 27.47 1.72 -16.78
C VAL A 858 28.46 0.56 -16.66
N VAL A 859 27.97 -0.68 -16.56
CA VAL A 859 28.83 -1.87 -16.44
C VAL A 859 29.75 -2.01 -17.65
N GLN A 860 29.26 -1.80 -18.87
CA GLN A 860 30.09 -1.85 -20.07
C GLN A 860 31.22 -0.82 -20.05
N ASN A 861 30.94 0.41 -19.59
CA ASN A 861 31.95 1.46 -19.47
C ASN A 861 32.96 1.18 -18.34
N VAL A 862 32.51 0.60 -17.22
CA VAL A 862 33.42 0.18 -16.14
C VAL A 862 34.35 -0.96 -16.63
N ILE A 863 33.85 -1.89 -17.46
CA ILE A 863 34.66 -2.95 -18.09
C ILE A 863 35.67 -2.36 -19.08
N SER A 864 35.23 -1.47 -19.98
CA SER A 864 36.11 -0.93 -21.03
C SER A 864 37.30 -0.13 -20.48
N HIS A 865 37.14 0.45 -19.29
CA HIS A 865 38.18 1.20 -18.58
C HIS A 865 38.94 0.34 -17.54
N ASN A 866 38.71 -0.97 -17.48
CA ASN A 866 39.34 -1.93 -16.55
C ASN A 866 39.18 -1.56 -15.06
N PHE A 867 38.06 -0.94 -14.69
CA PHE A 867 37.73 -0.66 -13.29
C PHE A 867 37.16 -1.89 -12.58
N THR A 868 37.29 -1.93 -11.25
CA THR A 868 36.94 -3.09 -10.43
C THR A 868 36.02 -2.77 -9.25
N SER A 869 35.67 -1.50 -9.04
CA SER A 869 34.73 -1.10 -8.00
C SER A 869 33.87 0.09 -8.41
N VAL A 870 32.58 0.06 -8.05
CA VAL A 870 31.60 1.08 -8.45
C VAL A 870 30.59 1.35 -7.32
N ALA A 871 30.28 2.63 -7.09
CA ALA A 871 29.24 3.06 -6.15
C ALA A 871 28.04 3.67 -6.89
N PHE A 872 26.86 3.12 -6.63
CA PHE A 872 25.57 3.58 -7.15
C PHE A 872 24.78 4.31 -6.06
N PRO A 873 24.15 5.45 -6.38
CA PRO A 873 23.11 6.03 -5.53
C PRO A 873 21.81 5.24 -5.67
N ALA A 874 20.86 5.46 -4.75
CA ALA A 874 19.47 5.01 -4.87
C ALA A 874 18.70 5.77 -5.99
N ILE A 875 19.17 5.64 -7.24
CA ILE A 875 18.60 6.29 -8.42
C ILE A 875 17.17 5.82 -8.62
N GLY A 876 16.24 6.76 -8.85
CA GLY A 876 14.82 6.44 -9.08
C GLY A 876 14.01 6.13 -7.82
N CYS A 877 14.62 6.14 -6.63
CA CYS A 877 13.94 5.90 -5.34
C CYS A 877 13.55 7.20 -4.60
N GLY A 878 13.36 8.30 -5.33
CA GLY A 878 12.99 9.63 -4.80
C GLY A 878 11.50 9.98 -5.01
N LYS A 879 11.13 11.27 -4.84
CA LYS A 879 9.75 11.84 -4.93
C LYS A 879 9.03 11.69 -6.30
N HIS A 880 9.41 10.76 -7.17
CA HIS A 880 8.69 10.45 -8.42
C HIS A 880 7.82 9.20 -8.25
N ALA A 881 6.75 9.08 -9.03
CA ALA A 881 5.67 8.09 -8.92
C ALA A 881 6.07 6.62 -9.24
N CYS A 882 7.33 6.22 -9.01
CA CYS A 882 7.83 4.87 -9.27
C CYS A 882 7.80 4.03 -7.99
N SER A 883 7.42 2.76 -8.12
CA SER A 883 7.47 1.81 -7.01
C SER A 883 8.92 1.52 -6.62
N VAL A 884 9.31 1.93 -5.40
CA VAL A 884 10.64 1.69 -4.81
C VAL A 884 11.02 0.20 -4.89
N ASP A 885 10.07 -0.68 -4.64
CA ASP A 885 10.24 -2.13 -4.71
C ASP A 885 10.70 -2.59 -6.11
N ILE A 886 10.11 -2.06 -7.18
CA ILE A 886 10.46 -2.42 -8.57
C ILE A 886 11.84 -1.89 -8.93
N VAL A 887 12.15 -0.64 -8.59
CA VAL A 887 13.43 0.00 -8.92
C VAL A 887 14.59 -0.71 -8.22
N VAL A 888 14.47 -0.90 -6.90
CA VAL A 888 15.51 -1.56 -6.08
C VAL A 888 15.72 -3.01 -6.52
N LYS A 889 14.64 -3.76 -6.77
CA LYS A 889 14.73 -5.13 -7.29
C LYS A 889 15.46 -5.20 -8.63
N THR A 890 15.09 -4.36 -9.59
CA THR A 890 15.71 -4.35 -10.92
C THR A 890 17.18 -3.96 -10.84
N MET A 891 17.53 -2.96 -10.03
CA MET A 891 18.92 -2.51 -9.87
C MET A 891 19.84 -3.59 -9.29
N VAL A 892 19.41 -4.20 -8.18
CA VAL A 892 20.19 -5.26 -7.52
C VAL A 892 20.25 -6.52 -8.39
N HIS A 893 19.14 -6.88 -9.05
CA HIS A 893 19.07 -8.06 -9.93
C HIS A 893 20.02 -7.96 -11.11
N GLU A 894 19.96 -6.86 -11.88
CA GLU A 894 20.79 -6.73 -13.09
C GLU A 894 22.28 -6.68 -12.72
N MET A 895 22.62 -6.09 -11.57
CA MET A 895 24.00 -6.09 -11.08
C MET A 895 24.47 -7.48 -10.66
N LYS A 896 23.67 -8.23 -9.88
CA LYS A 896 23.96 -9.63 -9.51
C LYS A 896 24.20 -10.47 -10.77
N LYS A 897 23.30 -10.36 -11.76
CA LYS A 897 23.39 -11.05 -13.05
C LYS A 897 24.69 -10.74 -13.79
N HIS A 898 25.10 -9.47 -13.89
CA HIS A 898 26.36 -9.11 -14.53
C HIS A 898 27.59 -9.68 -13.81
N LEU A 899 27.64 -9.60 -12.47
CA LEU A 899 28.76 -10.12 -11.68
C LEU A 899 28.93 -11.65 -11.86
N ILE A 900 27.82 -12.39 -11.83
CA ILE A 900 27.82 -13.85 -11.93
C ILE A 900 28.12 -14.30 -13.37
N GLN A 901 27.32 -13.84 -14.35
CA GLN A 901 27.42 -14.31 -15.73
C GLN A 901 28.78 -13.99 -16.35
N ARG A 902 29.34 -12.83 -16.03
CA ARG A 902 30.66 -12.39 -16.53
C ARG A 902 31.81 -12.75 -15.59
N LYS A 903 31.54 -13.41 -14.46
CA LYS A 903 32.51 -13.82 -13.43
C LYS A 903 33.41 -12.67 -12.96
N LEU A 904 32.84 -11.48 -12.81
CA LEU A 904 33.57 -10.27 -12.41
C LEU A 904 33.94 -10.35 -10.93
N SER A 905 35.18 -9.98 -10.58
CA SER A 905 35.65 -9.87 -9.20
C SER A 905 35.44 -8.46 -8.61
N TRP A 906 34.35 -7.81 -9.01
CA TRP A 906 34.13 -6.41 -8.69
C TRP A 906 33.49 -6.20 -7.32
N THR A 907 33.69 -5.01 -6.75
CA THR A 907 32.97 -4.53 -5.57
C THR A 907 31.93 -3.49 -5.99
N VAL A 908 30.64 -3.79 -5.81
CA VAL A 908 29.54 -2.87 -6.12
C VAL A 908 28.96 -2.39 -4.80
N LYS A 909 28.86 -1.07 -4.60
CA LYS A 909 28.23 -0.45 -3.43
C LYS A 909 26.95 0.27 -3.83
N PHE A 910 25.84 0.01 -3.15
CA PHE A 910 24.65 0.83 -3.19
C PHE A 910 24.63 1.73 -1.96
N VAL A 911 24.61 3.05 -2.17
CA VAL A 911 24.65 4.03 -1.10
C VAL A 911 23.30 4.73 -1.00
N VAL A 912 22.66 4.54 0.15
CA VAL A 912 21.35 5.11 0.48
C VAL A 912 21.54 6.22 1.50
N ASN A 913 20.90 7.36 1.30
CA ASN A 913 21.03 8.49 2.19
C ASN A 913 20.37 8.19 3.57
N ASP A 914 20.89 8.79 4.64
CA ASP A 914 20.51 8.50 6.03
C ASP A 914 19.02 8.75 6.34
N ASN A 915 18.34 9.53 5.49
CA ASN A 915 16.91 9.86 5.61
C ASN A 915 15.96 8.92 4.83
N GLN A 916 16.46 7.82 4.24
CA GLN A 916 15.67 6.89 3.43
C GLN A 916 15.69 5.46 3.97
N GLU A 917 15.32 5.26 5.24
CA GLU A 917 15.34 3.95 5.92
C GLU A 917 14.52 2.87 5.19
N ASN A 918 13.32 3.23 4.66
CA ASN A 918 12.50 2.30 3.87
C ASN A 918 13.18 1.84 2.56
N VAL A 919 13.99 2.70 1.93
CA VAL A 919 14.74 2.37 0.70
C VAL A 919 15.95 1.50 1.06
N TYR A 920 16.62 1.83 2.18
CA TYR A 920 17.73 1.05 2.71
C TYR A 920 17.29 -0.38 3.06
N ASP A 921 16.19 -0.53 3.78
CA ASP A 921 15.63 -1.84 4.15
C ASP A 921 15.31 -2.69 2.92
N GLU A 922 14.75 -2.08 1.87
CA GLU A 922 14.46 -2.80 0.62
C GLU A 922 15.76 -3.18 -0.12
N PHE A 923 16.77 -2.31 -0.18
CA PHE A 923 18.09 -2.67 -0.73
C PHE A 923 18.76 -3.80 0.08
N CYS A 924 18.71 -3.74 1.41
CA CYS A 924 19.22 -4.76 2.30
C CYS A 924 18.53 -6.10 2.08
N LYS A 925 17.20 -6.10 2.02
CA LYS A 925 16.39 -7.28 1.68
C LYS A 925 16.78 -7.85 0.31
N GLN A 926 16.88 -7.01 -0.72
CA GLN A 926 17.21 -7.43 -2.08
C GLN A 926 18.68 -7.89 -2.23
N VAL A 927 19.62 -7.35 -1.46
CA VAL A 927 21.02 -7.81 -1.47
C VAL A 927 21.20 -9.12 -0.68
N LEU A 928 20.50 -9.28 0.45
CA LEU A 928 20.56 -10.46 1.31
C LEU A 928 19.76 -11.67 0.83
N THR A 929 18.73 -11.46 0.00
CA THR A 929 17.99 -12.59 -0.56
C THR A 929 18.94 -13.38 -1.48
N THR A 930 19.17 -14.65 -1.11
CA THR A 930 19.95 -15.62 -1.89
C THR A 930 19.29 -15.88 -3.24
N GLU A 931 20.07 -16.32 -4.23
CA GLU A 931 19.62 -16.49 -5.63
C GLU A 931 18.32 -17.32 -5.77
N ASP A 932 18.01 -18.19 -4.81
CA ASP A 932 16.77 -18.97 -4.76
C ASP A 932 15.50 -18.17 -4.43
N GLY A 933 15.63 -17.00 -3.79
CA GLY A 933 14.50 -16.12 -3.45
C GLY A 933 14.20 -15.04 -4.50
N PHE A 934 14.97 -14.98 -5.59
CA PHE A 934 14.88 -13.92 -6.59
C PHE A 934 14.30 -14.32 -7.96
N HIS A 935 14.04 -15.61 -8.18
CA HIS A 935 13.04 -16.03 -9.17
C HIS A 935 11.61 -15.80 -8.66
N GLU A 936 11.45 -15.22 -7.46
CA GLU A 936 10.20 -15.22 -6.73
C GLU A 936 9.38 -13.93 -6.85
N ALA A 937 9.93 -12.83 -7.39
CA ALA A 937 9.22 -11.55 -7.47
C ALA A 937 9.31 -10.78 -8.81
N THR A 938 9.99 -11.30 -9.85
CA THR A 938 9.86 -10.76 -11.22
C THR A 938 9.80 -11.92 -12.21
N ILE A 939 8.63 -12.06 -12.86
CA ILE A 939 8.33 -12.93 -14.00
C ILE A 939 8.36 -14.43 -13.67
N TYR A 940 7.23 -15.12 -13.83
CA TYR A 940 7.20 -16.56 -13.92
C TYR A 940 8.04 -17.01 -15.12
N GLN A 941 9.33 -17.32 -14.92
CA GLN A 941 10.17 -17.79 -16.02
C GLN A 941 9.80 -19.25 -16.33
N LEU A 942 9.16 -19.42 -17.47
CA LEU A 942 8.98 -20.71 -18.11
C LEU A 942 10.34 -21.40 -18.31
N PRO A 943 10.40 -22.74 -18.28
CA PRO A 943 11.65 -23.46 -18.50
C PRO A 943 12.30 -23.04 -19.81
N VAL A 944 13.62 -22.78 -19.80
CA VAL A 944 14.37 -22.33 -20.98
C VAL A 944 14.30 -23.33 -22.15
N THR A 945 13.98 -24.59 -21.85
CA THR A 945 13.74 -25.63 -22.86
C THR A 945 12.41 -25.47 -23.59
N TRP A 946 11.49 -24.60 -23.15
CA TRP A 946 10.19 -24.39 -23.78
C TRP A 946 10.34 -23.61 -25.10
N GLU A 947 9.59 -24.06 -26.10
CA GLU A 947 9.61 -23.49 -27.45
C GLU A 947 8.54 -22.40 -27.54
N LYS A 948 8.90 -21.21 -28.03
CA LYS A 948 7.94 -20.13 -28.24
C LYS A 948 7.08 -20.45 -29.48
N SER A 949 5.77 -20.65 -29.30
CA SER A 949 4.82 -20.89 -30.40
C SER A 949 3.78 -19.78 -30.48
N ALA A 950 3.44 -19.35 -31.69
CA ALA A 950 2.39 -18.35 -31.94
C ALA A 950 0.97 -18.96 -31.85
N GLU A 951 0.86 -20.29 -31.89
CA GLU A 951 -0.38 -21.03 -31.71
C GLU A 951 -0.42 -21.64 -30.30
N HIS A 952 -1.59 -21.79 -29.68
CA HIS A 952 -1.79 -22.34 -28.32
C HIS A 952 -1.47 -23.86 -28.24
N LYS A 953 -0.31 -24.28 -28.73
CA LYS A 953 0.14 -25.66 -28.77
C LYS A 953 0.75 -26.05 -27.42
N THR A 954 0.22 -27.10 -26.79
CA THR A 954 0.68 -27.59 -25.47
C THR A 954 1.62 -28.79 -25.55
N ARG A 955 1.81 -29.39 -26.74
CA ARG A 955 2.65 -30.58 -26.97
C ARG A 955 3.74 -30.33 -27.99
N PHE A 956 4.95 -30.73 -27.64
CA PHE A 956 6.12 -30.56 -28.49
C PHE A 956 6.87 -31.90 -28.59
N THR A 957 6.80 -32.53 -29.76
CA THR A 957 7.50 -33.79 -30.03
C THR A 957 9.01 -33.54 -30.06
N LEU A 958 9.73 -34.23 -29.18
CA LEU A 958 11.19 -34.11 -29.11
C LEU A 958 11.85 -34.90 -30.23
N SER A 959 12.87 -34.30 -30.85
CA SER A 959 13.73 -34.98 -31.82
C SER A 959 14.59 -36.03 -31.12
N THR A 960 14.74 -37.22 -31.72
CA THR A 960 15.58 -38.31 -31.18
C THR A 960 17.06 -37.94 -31.03
N LYS A 961 17.49 -36.86 -31.71
CA LYS A 961 18.87 -36.35 -31.67
C LYS A 961 19.15 -35.41 -30.49
N VAL A 962 18.12 -34.88 -29.81
CA VAL A 962 18.35 -33.94 -28.70
C VAL A 962 18.69 -34.67 -27.40
N HIS A 963 19.59 -34.07 -26.60
CA HIS A 963 20.05 -34.65 -25.34
C HIS A 963 18.91 -34.92 -24.34
N GLU A 964 17.89 -34.07 -24.35
CA GLU A 964 16.69 -34.24 -23.53
C GLU A 964 15.95 -35.55 -23.85
N TYR A 965 15.73 -35.86 -25.14
CA TYR A 965 15.10 -37.12 -25.57
C TYR A 965 15.90 -38.32 -25.06
N GLN A 966 17.22 -38.31 -25.28
CA GLN A 966 18.11 -39.41 -24.89
C GLN A 966 18.08 -39.67 -23.38
N THR A 967 18.03 -38.60 -22.58
CA THR A 967 17.96 -38.68 -21.12
C THR A 967 16.63 -39.28 -20.66
N ILE A 968 15.50 -38.81 -21.19
CA ILE A 968 14.18 -39.33 -20.82
C ILE A 968 14.01 -40.78 -21.28
N ALA A 969 14.46 -41.12 -22.50
CA ALA A 969 14.41 -42.47 -23.03
C ALA A 969 15.24 -43.45 -22.19
N SER A 970 16.48 -43.08 -21.81
CA SER A 970 17.35 -43.90 -20.96
C SER A 970 16.74 -44.14 -19.57
N ASN A 971 16.21 -43.08 -18.94
CA ASN A 971 15.54 -43.21 -17.64
C ASN A 971 14.29 -44.08 -17.72
N PHE A 972 13.51 -43.96 -18.80
CA PHE A 972 12.34 -44.78 -19.03
C PHE A 972 12.70 -46.26 -19.25
N ASP A 973 13.75 -46.54 -20.03
CA ASP A 973 14.24 -47.91 -20.27
C ASP A 973 14.63 -48.61 -18.95
N GLN A 974 15.44 -47.93 -18.14
CA GLN A 974 15.82 -48.42 -16.81
C GLN A 974 14.61 -48.65 -15.90
N ALA A 975 13.63 -47.74 -15.91
CA ALA A 975 12.43 -47.86 -15.10
C ALA A 975 11.48 -48.97 -15.57
N MET A 976 11.45 -49.26 -16.88
CA MET A 976 10.58 -50.28 -17.48
C MET A 976 11.16 -51.70 -17.43
N LYS A 977 12.46 -51.87 -17.13
CA LYS A 977 13.10 -53.18 -16.92
C LYS A 977 12.84 -54.17 -18.07
N GLY A 978 12.87 -53.68 -19.31
CA GLY A 978 12.63 -54.49 -20.53
C GLY A 978 11.18 -54.87 -20.82
N LYS A 979 10.18 -54.24 -20.18
CA LYS A 979 8.74 -54.53 -20.40
C LYS A 979 8.07 -53.72 -21.52
N TYR A 980 8.84 -53.32 -22.52
CA TYR A 980 8.35 -52.65 -23.73
C TYR A 980 9.25 -53.03 -24.90
N THR A 981 8.76 -52.84 -26.13
CA THR A 981 9.48 -53.17 -27.36
C THR A 981 10.12 -51.96 -28.02
N ASP A 982 9.43 -50.82 -28.05
CA ASP A 982 9.93 -49.63 -28.74
C ASP A 982 9.31 -48.34 -28.18
N ILE A 983 10.07 -47.23 -28.21
CA ILE A 983 9.57 -45.88 -27.90
C ILE A 983 9.20 -45.21 -29.23
N ILE A 984 7.92 -44.92 -29.41
CA ILE A 984 7.40 -44.30 -30.64
C ILE A 984 7.71 -42.80 -30.66
N LYS A 985 7.44 -42.11 -29.55
CA LYS A 985 7.73 -40.67 -29.40
C LYS A 985 7.73 -40.22 -27.94
N ILE A 986 8.44 -39.12 -27.68
CA ILE A 986 8.43 -38.39 -26.41
C ILE A 986 7.97 -36.96 -26.70
N GLU A 987 6.91 -36.53 -26.04
CA GLU A 987 6.35 -35.19 -26.19
C GLU A 987 6.55 -34.41 -24.89
N ARG A 988 7.22 -33.25 -24.98
CA ARG A 988 7.31 -32.29 -23.87
C ARG A 988 5.99 -31.53 -23.77
N ILE A 989 5.47 -31.44 -22.55
CA ILE A 989 4.23 -30.72 -22.26
C ILE A 989 4.56 -29.32 -21.79
N GLN A 990 4.03 -28.32 -22.50
CA GLN A 990 4.24 -26.91 -22.23
C GLN A 990 2.89 -26.25 -21.95
N ASN A 991 2.37 -26.46 -20.74
CA ASN A 991 1.14 -25.82 -20.27
C ASN A 991 1.49 -24.79 -19.19
N GLU A 992 1.68 -23.54 -19.61
CA GLU A 992 2.12 -22.42 -18.76
C GLU A 992 1.21 -22.23 -17.55
N ARG A 993 -0.11 -22.24 -17.76
CA ARG A 993 -1.10 -22.05 -16.69
C ARG A 993 -0.90 -23.04 -15.55
N TRP A 994 -0.75 -24.33 -15.85
CA TRP A 994 -0.61 -25.36 -14.82
C TRP A 994 0.79 -25.42 -14.24
N TYR A 995 1.81 -25.12 -15.06
CA TYR A 995 3.19 -25.01 -14.57
C TYR A 995 3.31 -23.92 -13.51
N MET A 996 2.59 -22.80 -13.67
CA MET A 996 2.65 -21.69 -12.72
C MET A 996 1.90 -21.97 -11.41
N GLN A 997 0.78 -22.69 -11.47
CA GLN A 997 0.12 -23.19 -10.25
C GLN A 997 1.01 -24.20 -9.52
N TYR A 998 1.67 -25.10 -10.25
CA TYR A 998 2.65 -26.03 -9.69
C TYR A 998 3.79 -25.28 -8.98
N LEU A 999 4.39 -24.29 -9.64
CA LEU A 999 5.45 -23.47 -9.05
C LEU A 999 5.00 -22.77 -7.76
N ALA A 1000 3.77 -22.24 -7.71
CA ALA A 1000 3.24 -21.63 -6.49
C ALA A 1000 3.18 -22.62 -5.31
N HIS A 1001 2.78 -23.87 -5.56
CA HIS A 1001 2.78 -24.92 -4.54
C HIS A 1001 4.18 -25.39 -4.15
N THR A 1002 5.13 -25.42 -5.08
CA THR A 1002 6.54 -25.71 -4.77
C THR A 1002 7.11 -24.70 -3.78
N LYS A 1003 6.75 -23.42 -3.92
CA LYS A 1003 7.15 -22.35 -2.99
C LYS A 1003 6.58 -22.55 -1.58
N ASP A 1004 5.30 -22.90 -1.46
CA ASP A 1004 4.68 -23.24 -0.16
C ASP A 1004 5.42 -24.42 0.50
N PHE A 1005 5.67 -25.49 -0.24
CA PHE A 1005 6.32 -26.69 0.28
C PHE A 1005 7.76 -26.39 0.73
N ARG A 1006 8.52 -25.61 -0.05
CA ARG A 1006 9.87 -25.18 0.33
C ARG A 1006 9.87 -24.34 1.61
N LYS A 1007 8.97 -23.35 1.71
CA LYS A 1007 8.85 -22.47 2.89
C LYS A 1007 8.45 -23.24 4.15
N ARG A 1008 7.51 -24.18 4.04
CA ARG A 1008 6.95 -24.92 5.18
C ARG A 1008 7.81 -26.09 5.63
N LEU A 1009 8.56 -26.74 4.74
CA LEU A 1009 9.24 -28.01 5.02
C LEU A 1009 10.77 -27.91 5.01
N ASN A 1010 11.33 -26.86 4.41
CA ASN A 1010 12.78 -26.62 4.31
C ASN A 1010 13.60 -27.85 3.84
N MET A 1011 13.05 -28.61 2.88
CA MET A 1011 13.68 -29.79 2.28
C MET A 1011 13.23 -29.94 0.82
N ASP A 1012 13.97 -30.70 0.02
CA ASP A 1012 13.54 -31.06 -1.34
C ASP A 1012 12.40 -32.08 -1.25
N THR A 1013 11.25 -31.71 -1.81
CA THR A 1013 9.99 -32.46 -1.71
C THR A 1013 9.45 -32.85 -3.07
N GLU A 1014 10.15 -32.50 -4.14
CA GLU A 1014 9.79 -32.85 -5.52
C GLU A 1014 10.38 -34.22 -5.89
N LYS A 1015 9.58 -35.06 -6.57
CA LYS A 1015 10.04 -36.29 -7.19
C LYS A 1015 9.56 -36.36 -8.63
N ARG A 1016 10.39 -36.95 -9.51
CA ARG A 1016 9.97 -37.36 -10.86
C ARG A 1016 9.36 -38.75 -10.79
N LEU A 1017 8.07 -38.87 -11.07
CA LEU A 1017 7.30 -40.10 -10.92
C LEU A 1017 6.46 -40.39 -12.17
N TYR A 1018 6.13 -41.67 -12.36
CA TYR A 1018 5.38 -42.17 -13.50
C TYR A 1018 3.89 -42.28 -13.21
N HIS A 1019 3.06 -41.87 -14.16
CA HIS A 1019 1.61 -42.04 -14.13
C HIS A 1019 1.11 -42.68 -15.43
N GLY A 1020 0.56 -43.89 -15.32
CA GLY A 1020 -0.01 -44.61 -16.46
C GLY A 1020 -1.47 -44.26 -16.68
N CYS A 1021 -1.84 -43.95 -17.92
CA CYS A 1021 -3.22 -43.64 -18.29
C CYS A 1021 -3.53 -44.12 -19.72
N PRO A 1022 -4.82 -44.26 -20.10
CA PRO A 1022 -5.20 -44.47 -21.49
C PRO A 1022 -5.07 -43.18 -22.33
N GLU A 1023 -4.88 -43.32 -23.64
CA GLU A 1023 -4.67 -42.18 -24.57
C GLU A 1023 -5.76 -41.09 -24.47
N GLN A 1024 -7.02 -41.49 -24.31
CA GLN A 1024 -8.14 -40.56 -24.13
C GLN A 1024 -8.00 -39.68 -22.88
N ALA A 1025 -7.45 -40.23 -21.78
CA ALA A 1025 -7.23 -39.49 -20.54
C ALA A 1025 -5.98 -38.61 -20.61
N ALA A 1026 -4.97 -39.01 -21.40
CA ALA A 1026 -3.76 -38.22 -21.59
C ALA A 1026 -4.07 -36.83 -22.17
N ASN A 1027 -5.02 -36.73 -23.10
CA ASN A 1027 -5.42 -35.44 -23.66
C ASN A 1027 -6.00 -34.50 -22.60
N THR A 1028 -6.90 -35.00 -21.77
CA THR A 1028 -7.49 -34.23 -20.67
C THR A 1028 -6.44 -33.83 -19.63
N ILE A 1029 -5.50 -34.71 -19.28
CA ILE A 1029 -4.44 -34.37 -18.30
C ILE A 1029 -3.52 -33.25 -18.83
N ILE A 1030 -3.24 -33.22 -20.13
CA ILE A 1030 -2.39 -32.19 -20.76
C ILE A 1030 -3.09 -30.82 -20.77
N GLU A 1031 -4.41 -30.78 -20.95
CA GLU A 1031 -5.20 -29.56 -20.99
C GLU A 1031 -5.60 -29.06 -19.59
N ASP A 1032 -6.04 -29.97 -18.71
CA ASP A 1032 -6.73 -29.68 -17.45
C ASP A 1032 -5.99 -30.17 -16.18
N CYS A 1033 -4.73 -30.58 -16.29
CA CYS A 1033 -3.88 -31.14 -15.22
C CYS A 1033 -4.36 -32.45 -14.57
N PHE A 1034 -3.64 -32.90 -13.54
CA PHE A 1034 -4.00 -34.10 -12.76
C PHE A 1034 -5.18 -33.80 -11.82
N ASN A 1035 -6.39 -34.03 -12.30
CA ASN A 1035 -7.61 -33.74 -11.55
C ASN A 1035 -7.98 -34.90 -10.60
N ARG A 1036 -7.89 -34.66 -9.29
CA ARG A 1036 -8.22 -35.67 -8.24
C ARG A 1036 -9.69 -36.09 -8.21
N SER A 1037 -10.61 -35.38 -8.88
CA SER A 1037 -12.02 -35.81 -8.97
C SER A 1037 -12.18 -37.14 -9.71
N TYR A 1038 -11.18 -37.55 -10.50
CA TYR A 1038 -11.08 -38.88 -11.13
C TYR A 1038 -10.44 -39.94 -10.22
N ALA A 1039 -10.12 -39.63 -8.95
CA ALA A 1039 -9.58 -40.60 -8.01
C ALA A 1039 -10.57 -41.77 -7.79
N GLY A 1040 -10.03 -42.99 -7.76
CA GLY A 1040 -10.79 -44.22 -7.51
C GLY A 1040 -11.24 -44.99 -8.75
N VAL A 1041 -10.99 -44.49 -9.96
CA VAL A 1041 -11.24 -45.23 -11.22
C VAL A 1041 -10.47 -46.56 -11.26
N ASN A 1042 -9.25 -46.59 -10.72
CA ASN A 1042 -8.37 -47.76 -10.70
C ASN A 1042 -8.07 -48.28 -9.27
N GLY A 1043 -8.90 -47.89 -8.29
CA GLY A 1043 -8.74 -48.23 -6.86
C GLY A 1043 -8.16 -47.10 -5.99
N THR A 1044 -8.39 -47.15 -4.68
CA THR A 1044 -8.01 -46.11 -3.70
C THR A 1044 -7.20 -46.65 -2.51
N VAL A 1045 -6.44 -47.73 -2.67
CA VAL A 1045 -5.81 -48.49 -1.57
C VAL A 1045 -5.08 -47.61 -0.53
N TYR A 1046 -4.35 -46.59 -0.98
CA TYR A 1046 -3.52 -45.71 -0.14
C TYR A 1046 -4.07 -44.27 -0.05
N GLY A 1047 -5.31 -44.03 -0.48
CA GLY A 1047 -5.95 -42.72 -0.45
C GLY A 1047 -6.83 -42.44 -1.67
N VAL A 1048 -7.76 -41.50 -1.54
CA VAL A 1048 -8.60 -40.99 -2.63
C VAL A 1048 -7.93 -39.74 -3.20
N GLY A 1049 -6.89 -39.96 -3.99
CA GLY A 1049 -6.08 -38.92 -4.61
C GLY A 1049 -5.46 -39.39 -5.94
N VAL A 1050 -4.49 -38.63 -6.45
CA VAL A 1050 -3.80 -38.98 -7.70
C VAL A 1050 -2.58 -39.84 -7.40
N TYR A 1051 -2.47 -40.97 -8.08
CA TYR A 1051 -1.42 -41.97 -7.85
C TYR A 1051 -0.25 -41.76 -8.79
N PHE A 1052 0.94 -41.76 -8.22
CA PHE A 1052 2.22 -41.73 -8.92
C PHE A 1052 3.13 -42.83 -8.41
N SER A 1053 3.99 -43.36 -9.28
CA SER A 1053 4.91 -44.44 -8.93
C SER A 1053 6.35 -44.11 -9.32
N SER A 1054 7.31 -44.45 -8.47
CA SER A 1054 8.72 -44.45 -8.86
C SER A 1054 9.09 -45.64 -9.74
N ASP A 1055 8.26 -46.69 -9.78
CA ASP A 1055 8.42 -47.85 -10.66
C ASP A 1055 7.46 -47.75 -11.86
N ALA A 1056 8.02 -47.55 -13.06
CA ALA A 1056 7.23 -47.43 -14.29
C ALA A 1056 6.49 -48.73 -14.65
N THR A 1057 7.01 -49.90 -14.27
CA THR A 1057 6.35 -51.18 -14.52
C THR A 1057 5.05 -51.33 -13.74
N TYR A 1058 4.93 -50.68 -12.58
CA TYR A 1058 3.67 -50.57 -11.85
C TYR A 1058 2.68 -49.69 -12.62
N SER A 1059 3.12 -48.50 -13.05
CA SER A 1059 2.30 -47.58 -13.85
C SER A 1059 1.88 -48.17 -15.20
N HIS A 1060 2.69 -49.05 -15.81
CA HIS A 1060 2.36 -49.76 -17.05
C HIS A 1060 1.03 -50.52 -16.96
N GLY A 1061 0.74 -51.16 -15.82
CA GLY A 1061 -0.49 -51.91 -15.59
C GLY A 1061 -1.78 -51.06 -15.72
N TYR A 1062 -1.64 -49.73 -15.64
CA TYR A 1062 -2.75 -48.77 -15.75
C TYR A 1062 -2.83 -48.09 -17.13
N THR A 1063 -1.92 -48.44 -18.04
CA THR A 1063 -2.00 -48.01 -19.46
C THR A 1063 -2.88 -48.97 -20.26
N LYS A 1064 -3.48 -48.47 -21.36
CA LYS A 1064 -4.23 -49.31 -22.32
C LYS A 1064 -3.66 -49.10 -23.73
N PRO A 1065 -3.43 -50.18 -24.51
CA PRO A 1065 -2.94 -50.05 -25.87
C PRO A 1065 -4.08 -49.52 -26.77
N ASN A 1066 -3.76 -48.60 -27.67
CA ASN A 1066 -4.68 -48.10 -28.69
C ASN A 1066 -4.78 -49.07 -29.88
N ALA A 1067 -5.52 -48.68 -30.93
CA ALA A 1067 -5.71 -49.51 -32.13
C ALA A 1067 -4.39 -49.88 -32.84
N ASN A 1068 -3.33 -49.08 -32.66
CA ASN A 1068 -1.99 -49.31 -33.22
C ASN A 1068 -1.05 -50.08 -32.28
N GLY A 1069 -1.56 -50.51 -31.12
CA GLY A 1069 -0.79 -51.17 -30.06
C GLY A 1069 0.01 -50.21 -29.17
N GLU A 1070 -0.18 -48.90 -29.30
CA GLU A 1070 0.60 -47.88 -28.58
C GLU A 1070 -0.01 -47.57 -27.21
N ARG A 1071 0.86 -47.34 -26.23
CA ARG A 1071 0.52 -46.98 -24.85
C ARG A 1071 1.16 -45.65 -24.50
N CYS A 1072 0.51 -44.90 -23.62
CA CYS A 1072 1.03 -43.62 -23.15
C CYS A 1072 1.24 -43.60 -21.63
N MET A 1073 2.34 -42.99 -21.19
CA MET A 1073 2.66 -42.82 -19.77
C MET A 1073 3.26 -41.42 -19.55
N PHE A 1074 2.83 -40.76 -18.48
CA PHE A 1074 3.43 -39.48 -18.08
C PHE A 1074 4.63 -39.70 -17.18
N LEU A 1075 5.68 -38.92 -17.42
CA LEU A 1075 6.70 -38.62 -16.43
C LEU A 1075 6.39 -37.22 -15.86
N SER A 1076 6.14 -37.15 -14.56
CA SER A 1076 5.59 -35.97 -13.89
C SER A 1076 6.49 -35.49 -12.77
N ARG A 1077 6.52 -34.19 -12.52
CA ARG A 1077 7.08 -33.59 -11.30
C ARG A 1077 6.01 -33.59 -10.23
N VAL A 1078 6.30 -34.12 -9.04
CA VAL A 1078 5.31 -34.38 -7.99
C VAL A 1078 5.84 -33.91 -6.63
N LEU A 1079 5.10 -33.03 -5.96
CA LEU A 1079 5.38 -32.53 -4.61
C LEU A 1079 4.86 -33.51 -3.56
N VAL A 1080 5.71 -34.44 -3.14
CA VAL A 1080 5.34 -35.49 -2.18
C VAL A 1080 5.30 -34.99 -0.73
N GLY A 1081 6.15 -34.03 -0.37
CA GLY A 1081 6.20 -33.45 0.98
C GLY A 1081 6.43 -34.46 2.10
N LYS A 1082 5.89 -34.19 3.29
CA LYS A 1082 5.87 -35.18 4.39
C LYS A 1082 4.90 -36.30 4.04
N THR A 1083 5.36 -37.54 4.09
CA THR A 1083 4.56 -38.71 3.73
C THR A 1083 4.21 -39.56 4.94
N THR A 1084 3.05 -40.21 4.88
CA THR A 1084 2.63 -41.24 5.85
C THR A 1084 1.94 -42.40 5.15
N LYS A 1085 1.79 -43.52 5.83
CA LYS A 1085 1.11 -44.70 5.28
C LYS A 1085 -0.35 -44.39 4.98
N GLY A 1086 -0.75 -44.62 3.73
CA GLY A 1086 -2.10 -44.35 3.26
C GLY A 1086 -3.12 -45.44 3.60
N ASN A 1087 -4.40 -45.10 3.58
CA ASN A 1087 -5.50 -46.07 3.59
C ASN A 1087 -6.66 -45.62 2.70
N ASN A 1088 -7.55 -46.56 2.37
CA ASN A 1088 -8.60 -46.37 1.38
C ASN A 1088 -9.75 -45.44 1.76
N LYS A 1089 -9.82 -44.98 3.02
CA LYS A 1089 -10.83 -44.03 3.50
C LYS A 1089 -10.35 -42.58 3.49
N MET A 1090 -9.06 -42.34 3.28
CA MET A 1090 -8.47 -40.99 3.31
C MET A 1090 -8.86 -40.19 2.07
N LYS A 1091 -9.76 -39.21 2.23
CA LYS A 1091 -10.20 -38.30 1.16
C LYS A 1091 -9.41 -37.00 1.08
N THR A 1092 -8.67 -36.69 2.12
CA THR A 1092 -7.83 -35.49 2.25
C THR A 1092 -6.50 -35.89 2.85
N ARG A 1093 -5.50 -35.02 2.72
CA ARG A 1093 -4.20 -35.22 3.36
C ARG A 1093 -4.35 -35.45 4.89
N PRO A 1094 -3.62 -36.40 5.48
CA PRO A 1094 -3.59 -36.57 6.94
C PRO A 1094 -3.02 -35.35 7.65
N LEU A 1095 -3.46 -35.09 8.89
CA LEU A 1095 -2.97 -33.94 9.67
C LEU A 1095 -1.44 -34.06 9.86
N GLY A 1096 -0.69 -33.02 9.48
CA GLY A 1096 0.77 -32.99 9.56
C GLY A 1096 1.52 -33.65 8.40
N PHE A 1097 0.81 -34.21 7.40
CA PHE A 1097 1.38 -34.83 6.21
C PHE A 1097 0.79 -34.23 4.93
N ASP A 1098 1.54 -34.33 3.83
CA ASP A 1098 1.23 -33.72 2.53
C ASP A 1098 0.75 -34.75 1.49
N SER A 1099 1.28 -35.97 1.57
CA SER A 1099 0.93 -37.09 0.69
C SER A 1099 0.88 -38.39 1.49
N THR A 1100 0.24 -39.41 0.92
CA THR A 1100 0.29 -40.77 1.45
C THR A 1100 1.11 -41.69 0.56
N THR A 1101 1.63 -42.77 1.13
CA THR A 1101 2.49 -43.73 0.42
C THR A 1101 2.21 -45.16 0.85
N ASP A 1102 2.67 -46.12 0.04
CA ASP A 1102 2.80 -47.54 0.38
C ASP A 1102 4.11 -47.87 1.12
N GLU A 1103 4.88 -46.83 1.48
CA GLU A 1103 6.22 -46.91 2.10
C GLU A 1103 7.31 -47.43 1.15
N LYS A 1104 6.99 -47.62 -0.14
CA LYS A 1104 7.92 -48.15 -1.15
C LYS A 1104 7.97 -47.25 -2.39
N HIS A 1105 7.03 -47.43 -3.31
CA HIS A 1105 7.11 -46.89 -4.66
C HIS A 1105 5.92 -46.00 -5.04
N ILE A 1106 4.81 -46.05 -4.28
CA ILE A 1106 3.56 -45.35 -4.59
C ILE A 1106 3.45 -44.09 -3.75
N PHE A 1107 3.06 -43.00 -4.40
CA PHE A 1107 2.76 -41.71 -3.77
C PHE A 1107 1.38 -41.24 -4.21
N VAL A 1108 0.56 -40.80 -3.26
CA VAL A 1108 -0.80 -40.31 -3.49
C VAL A 1108 -0.88 -38.86 -3.04
N THR A 1109 -1.15 -37.96 -3.99
CA THR A 1109 -1.32 -36.54 -3.74
C THR A 1109 -2.80 -36.18 -3.60
N TYR A 1110 -3.09 -35.13 -2.82
CA TYR A 1110 -4.46 -34.73 -2.47
C TYR A 1110 -4.84 -33.35 -3.03
N HIS A 1111 -4.02 -32.75 -3.88
CA HIS A 1111 -4.27 -31.45 -4.49
C HIS A 1111 -3.82 -31.46 -5.95
N ASP A 1112 -4.62 -30.87 -6.83
CA ASP A 1112 -4.44 -31.00 -8.29
C ASP A 1112 -3.16 -30.33 -8.77
N ALA A 1113 -2.77 -29.22 -8.13
CA ALA A 1113 -1.51 -28.51 -8.40
C ALA A 1113 -0.28 -29.09 -7.66
N GLN A 1114 -0.37 -30.25 -6.97
CA GLN A 1114 0.81 -30.92 -6.41
C GLN A 1114 1.63 -31.66 -7.47
N ALA A 1115 1.14 -31.79 -8.71
CA ALA A 1115 1.87 -32.48 -9.78
C ALA A 1115 1.75 -31.75 -11.11
N PHE A 1116 2.83 -31.79 -11.89
CA PHE A 1116 2.89 -31.26 -13.25
C PHE A 1116 3.33 -32.36 -14.23
N ALA A 1117 2.55 -32.58 -15.29
CA ALA A 1117 2.88 -33.52 -16.35
C ALA A 1117 4.00 -32.91 -17.21
N GLU A 1118 5.22 -33.45 -17.11
CA GLU A 1118 6.40 -32.87 -17.76
C GLU A 1118 6.59 -33.45 -19.17
N TYR A 1119 6.45 -34.77 -19.30
CA TYR A 1119 6.58 -35.48 -20.56
C TYR A 1119 5.50 -36.55 -20.74
N LEU A 1120 5.01 -36.72 -21.97
CA LEU A 1120 4.22 -37.86 -22.40
C LEU A 1120 5.08 -38.80 -23.24
N ILE A 1121 5.24 -40.04 -22.78
CA ILE A 1121 6.00 -41.08 -23.48
C ILE A 1121 5.02 -42.03 -24.14
N THR A 1122 5.12 -42.17 -25.47
CA THR A 1122 4.34 -43.13 -26.26
C THR A 1122 5.23 -44.31 -26.66
N TYR A 1123 4.84 -45.53 -26.32
CA TYR A 1123 5.64 -46.75 -26.50
C TYR A 1123 4.76 -47.96 -26.84
N LYS A 1124 5.36 -49.07 -27.26
CA LYS A 1124 4.66 -50.35 -27.52
C LYS A 1124 5.07 -51.44 -26.57
#